data_AF-A0A352X495-F1
#
_entry.id   AF-A0A352X495-F1
#
_cell.length_a   1.000
_cell.length_b   1.000
_cell.length_c   1.000
_cell.angle_alpha   90.00
_cell.angle_beta   90.00
_cell.angle_gamma   90.00
#
_symmetry.space_group_name_H-M   'P 1'
#
loop_
_entity.id
_entity.type
_entity.pdbx_description
1 polymer ?
#
loop_
_entity_poly.entity_id
_entity_poly.type
_entity_poly.pdbx_seq_one_letter_code
_entity_poly.pdbx_strand_id
1 'polypeptide(L)'
;MSNLGILSDIQNHWAKDSIRQLFNRKIVGGYPDNTFKPNNPVTRAEFAVLLNKAFPNAAPIKNSVTFKDVPANHWANLAIQFVTRAGFFSGYPDGTFKLNQPIPKVQSLVALVSGLQYDINTTPTEILNQYFDDVAAIPKYAVKAIATATQKYLVINYPNIRRLNPNQNATRGEIAALLCRALNLPGVPLDYIVALNLLTIKPQFDEADSFTEETARVKVGEKWGYIDKTGKFILPPQHDEANTFSEGIALVRSYQNKIEKNTIELNQSPPNISEIRGVWLTTTNSQVFNSKQKIVEAMNFLAQSGFNVVFPVVWNNGATFYPSRIMRENFGLEIDGRFVGRDPLGEIVTEAKRVGLAVIPWFEYGFSSSFNQNGGRLITKKPDWAGRDFSGNLLKKNNFDWMNAFDPEVQTFLLSLMLEVIQNYDIAGIQGDDRFPALPSEGGYDAKTVARYFQQFNQNPPTNPKDSQWLQWRADVLTDFLTNLYQQIININPNLIISLAPSPYPWGLQEYLQDSQSWMDRGLVDIIHPQLYRRDFAGYKQLVDRLVNEQFIPQQLPAVIPGMLIKVSAYRSNPELLLQSIQYNRDRGINGEVLFFYEGLREDNDALGKVLRANVYSKSVPFNPSAIKAGGFTHRRVGGKYNYIDLSGKSVNQPQFDWADSFQEERARVKMGYKWGYIDKNGGLISRLQFDEAEFFSEGLALVKIANKYGYLDKTGKLVIPPQFEAANSFSEGLAAVKVGGKWGYIDPTGILVIPAQFDEADSFAQGLARVAIIYPSNPEPTNSPISPNPTNSSTNPNPTNSPTNPNPTNFIINLEPTNSPTNPNPTNSSTIKSGYIDKTGKLIIIPNFDTGSYFSEELAAVKIANKWGYINITGQLIIEPKFDNFAPFKEGLAAVKIDDKWGYIDKTGTSIIPPEFEEVKSFYQRLALVKIDGKWGYIRNILLR
;
A
#
# COMPACT_ATOMS: atom_id res chain seq x y z
N MET A 1 17.47 -36.71 -32.44
CA MET A 1 18.56 -36.56 -31.46
C MET A 1 19.63 -37.59 -31.79
N SER A 2 20.78 -37.19 -32.35
CA SER A 2 21.91 -38.10 -32.57
C SER A 2 22.85 -38.02 -31.36
N ASN A 3 23.05 -39.17 -30.71
CA ASN A 3 24.06 -39.39 -29.67
C ASN A 3 25.46 -39.08 -30.24
N LEU A 4 25.97 -37.87 -30.00
CA LEU A 4 27.39 -37.55 -30.17
C LEU A 4 28.05 -37.69 -28.80
N GLY A 5 28.95 -38.67 -28.73
CA GLY A 5 29.55 -39.21 -27.52
C GLY A 5 30.15 -38.16 -26.60
N ILE A 6 29.98 -38.44 -25.31
CA ILE A 6 30.63 -37.76 -24.20
C ILE A 6 32.15 -37.77 -24.46
N LEU A 7 32.75 -36.60 -24.68
CA LEU A 7 34.21 -36.44 -24.69
C LEU A 7 34.76 -37.05 -23.40
N SER A 8 35.56 -38.11 -23.52
CA SER A 8 35.89 -38.99 -22.39
C SER A 8 36.89 -38.37 -21.42
N ASP A 9 37.79 -37.53 -21.94
CA ASP A 9 38.94 -36.97 -21.22
C ASP A 9 38.67 -35.62 -20.53
N ILE A 10 37.46 -35.06 -20.67
CA ILE A 10 37.11 -33.76 -20.05
C ILE A 10 36.35 -33.90 -18.73
N GLN A 11 36.02 -35.12 -18.28
CA GLN A 11 35.06 -35.32 -17.19
C GLN A 11 35.43 -34.62 -15.88
N ASN A 12 36.73 -34.58 -15.57
CA ASN A 12 37.30 -33.98 -14.36
C ASN A 12 38.11 -32.70 -14.68
N HIS A 13 37.96 -32.13 -15.88
CA HIS A 13 38.71 -30.96 -16.29
C HIS A 13 37.94 -29.67 -15.93
N TRP A 14 38.62 -28.66 -15.38
CA TRP A 14 37.99 -27.41 -14.92
C TRP A 14 37.23 -26.65 -16.02
N ALA A 15 37.67 -26.77 -17.27
CA ALA A 15 37.05 -26.13 -18.44
C ALA A 15 35.97 -27.00 -19.15
N LYS A 16 35.52 -28.10 -18.53
CA LYS A 16 34.59 -29.07 -19.15
C LYS A 16 33.35 -28.44 -19.75
N ASP A 17 32.68 -27.56 -19.02
CA ASP A 17 31.43 -26.96 -19.47
C ASP A 17 31.65 -25.94 -20.58
N SER A 18 32.73 -25.16 -20.51
CA SER A 18 33.17 -24.30 -21.63
C SER A 18 33.39 -25.11 -22.91
N ILE A 19 34.07 -26.25 -22.80
CA ILE A 19 34.33 -27.14 -23.95
C ILE A 19 33.00 -27.65 -24.52
N ARG A 20 32.05 -28.09 -23.68
CA ARG A 20 30.72 -28.54 -24.11
C ARG A 20 29.93 -27.44 -24.83
N GLN A 21 29.96 -26.21 -24.30
CA GLN A 21 29.24 -25.08 -24.87
C GLN A 21 29.73 -24.76 -26.29
N LEU A 22 31.05 -24.78 -26.51
CA LEU A 22 31.61 -24.56 -27.84
C LEU A 22 31.48 -25.77 -28.77
N PHE A 23 31.54 -27.00 -28.24
CA PHE A 23 31.39 -28.23 -29.01
C PHE A 23 29.98 -28.36 -29.57
N ASN A 24 28.96 -28.10 -28.75
CA ASN A 24 27.55 -28.11 -29.17
C ASN A 24 27.26 -27.05 -30.24
N ARG A 25 28.03 -25.96 -30.26
CA ARG A 25 27.96 -24.89 -31.27
C ARG A 25 28.88 -25.13 -32.48
N LYS A 26 29.56 -26.28 -32.55
CA LYS A 26 30.50 -26.65 -33.63
C LYS A 26 31.68 -25.67 -33.80
N ILE A 27 32.01 -24.90 -32.76
CA ILE A 27 33.14 -23.97 -32.76
C ILE A 27 34.44 -24.75 -32.53
N VAL A 28 34.43 -25.68 -31.57
CA VAL A 28 35.54 -26.62 -31.32
C VAL A 28 35.15 -28.04 -31.73
N GLY A 29 36.14 -28.89 -32.01
CA GLY A 29 35.94 -30.30 -32.34
C GLY A 29 36.84 -31.22 -31.49
N GLY A 30 36.39 -32.48 -31.34
CA GLY A 30 37.17 -33.56 -30.73
C GLY A 30 38.04 -34.29 -31.75
N TYR A 31 38.91 -35.18 -31.26
CA TYR A 31 39.72 -36.08 -32.06
C TYR A 31 38.92 -37.35 -32.44
N PRO A 32 39.36 -38.10 -33.47
CA PRO A 32 38.71 -39.36 -33.87
C PRO A 32 38.62 -40.42 -32.75
N ASP A 33 39.43 -40.30 -31.71
CA ASP A 33 39.47 -41.17 -30.52
C ASP A 33 38.46 -40.75 -29.42
N ASN A 34 37.50 -39.85 -29.72
CA ASN A 34 36.53 -39.29 -28.77
C ASN A 34 37.16 -38.49 -27.60
N THR A 35 38.36 -37.95 -27.78
CA THR A 35 39.01 -37.06 -26.80
C THR A 35 39.04 -35.60 -27.27
N PHE A 36 39.22 -34.65 -26.35
CA PHE A 36 39.43 -33.23 -26.66
C PHE A 36 40.87 -32.77 -26.44
N LYS A 37 41.63 -33.47 -25.61
CA LYS A 37 42.99 -33.17 -25.15
C LYS A 37 43.11 -31.76 -24.56
N PRO A 38 42.35 -31.43 -23.48
CA PRO A 38 42.20 -30.06 -22.99
C PRO A 38 43.52 -29.41 -22.53
N ASN A 39 44.50 -30.21 -22.10
CA ASN A 39 45.80 -29.70 -21.64
C ASN A 39 46.82 -29.48 -22.76
N ASN A 40 46.52 -29.89 -24.00
CA ASN A 40 47.45 -29.68 -25.11
C ASN A 40 47.50 -28.20 -25.51
N PRO A 41 48.67 -27.67 -25.90
CA PRO A 41 48.78 -26.30 -26.39
C PRO A 41 48.05 -26.12 -27.71
N VAL A 42 47.59 -24.89 -27.98
CA VAL A 42 46.99 -24.48 -29.26
C VAL A 42 48.03 -23.74 -30.09
N THR A 43 48.19 -24.09 -31.36
CA THR A 43 49.05 -23.35 -32.29
C THR A 43 48.38 -22.06 -32.76
N ARG A 44 49.17 -21.11 -33.25
CA ARG A 44 48.64 -19.84 -33.79
C ARG A 44 47.68 -20.05 -34.97
N ALA A 45 47.97 -21.03 -35.84
CA ALA A 45 47.08 -21.39 -36.94
C ALA A 45 45.74 -21.97 -36.46
N GLU A 46 45.76 -22.87 -35.47
CA GLU A 46 44.55 -23.41 -34.86
C GLU A 46 43.72 -22.32 -34.17
N PHE A 47 44.35 -21.42 -33.42
CA PHE A 47 43.64 -20.33 -32.76
C PHE A 47 42.98 -19.37 -33.76
N ALA A 48 43.63 -19.09 -34.90
CA ALA A 48 43.01 -18.31 -35.99
C ALA A 48 41.75 -18.99 -36.55
N VAL A 49 41.75 -20.31 -36.69
CA VAL A 49 40.54 -21.06 -37.11
C VAL A 49 39.45 -20.98 -36.06
N LEU A 50 39.79 -21.10 -34.77
CA LEU A 50 38.83 -20.98 -33.68
C LEU A 50 38.20 -19.59 -33.60
N LEU A 51 38.98 -18.53 -33.77
CA LEU A 51 38.49 -17.15 -33.83
C LEU A 51 37.56 -16.91 -35.02
N ASN A 52 37.91 -17.41 -36.22
CA ASN A 52 37.04 -17.33 -37.39
C ASN A 52 35.69 -18.02 -37.15
N LYS A 53 35.71 -19.21 -36.52
CA LYS A 53 34.47 -19.94 -36.18
C LYS A 53 33.66 -19.27 -35.08
N ALA A 54 34.32 -18.69 -34.08
CA ALA A 54 33.66 -17.99 -32.98
C ALA A 54 33.04 -16.67 -33.43
N PHE A 55 33.71 -15.94 -34.33
CA PHE A 55 33.32 -14.62 -34.80
C PHE A 55 33.23 -14.55 -36.34
N PRO A 56 32.35 -15.36 -36.97
CA PRO A 56 32.29 -15.46 -38.43
C PRO A 56 31.82 -14.17 -39.11
N ASN A 57 31.23 -13.26 -38.35
CA ASN A 57 30.69 -11.98 -38.83
C ASN A 57 31.59 -10.78 -38.45
N ALA A 58 32.82 -11.01 -37.99
CA ALA A 58 33.72 -9.92 -37.63
C ALA A 58 34.07 -9.06 -38.86
N ALA A 59 33.86 -7.75 -38.76
CA ALA A 59 34.08 -6.82 -39.86
C ALA A 59 35.56 -6.65 -40.17
N PRO A 60 35.98 -6.62 -41.46
CA PRO A 60 37.36 -6.34 -41.82
C PRO A 60 37.70 -4.87 -41.58
N ILE A 61 38.76 -4.63 -40.80
CA ILE A 61 39.31 -3.30 -40.47
C ILE A 61 40.71 -3.07 -41.01
N LYS A 62 41.35 -4.11 -41.57
CA LYS A 62 42.65 -4.04 -42.23
C LYS A 62 42.54 -4.54 -43.68
N ASN A 63 43.44 -4.04 -44.53
CA ASN A 63 43.67 -4.57 -45.87
C ASN A 63 44.21 -6.01 -45.81
N SER A 64 44.19 -6.72 -46.94
CA SER A 64 44.77 -8.06 -47.04
C SER A 64 46.27 -8.04 -46.67
N VAL A 65 46.71 -9.07 -45.94
CA VAL A 65 48.09 -9.21 -45.47
C VAL A 65 48.63 -10.55 -45.94
N THR A 66 49.76 -10.55 -46.64
CA THR A 66 50.44 -11.78 -47.05
C THR A 66 51.60 -12.07 -46.10
N PHE A 67 51.61 -13.26 -45.50
CA PHE A 67 52.68 -13.71 -44.61
C PHE A 67 53.65 -14.64 -45.35
N LYS A 68 54.95 -14.47 -45.12
CA LYS A 68 56.02 -15.22 -45.82
C LYS A 68 55.97 -16.73 -45.60
N ASP A 69 55.46 -17.15 -44.45
CA ASP A 69 55.44 -18.54 -43.98
C ASP A 69 54.03 -19.16 -44.04
N VAL A 70 53.08 -18.55 -44.76
CA VAL A 70 51.72 -19.07 -44.92
C VAL A 70 51.47 -19.43 -46.39
N PRO A 71 51.68 -20.70 -46.78
CA PRO A 71 51.41 -21.17 -48.14
C PRO A 71 49.95 -20.96 -48.54
N ALA A 72 49.71 -20.64 -49.82
CA ALA A 72 48.36 -20.40 -50.33
C ALA A 72 47.42 -21.62 -50.13
N ASN A 73 47.97 -22.83 -50.18
CA ASN A 73 47.27 -24.11 -49.99
C ASN A 73 47.24 -24.59 -48.53
N HIS A 74 47.75 -23.83 -47.57
CA HIS A 74 47.72 -24.22 -46.16
C HIS A 74 46.27 -24.24 -45.63
N TRP A 75 45.89 -25.28 -44.89
CA TRP A 75 44.52 -25.50 -44.41
C TRP A 75 43.93 -24.33 -43.59
N ALA A 76 44.79 -23.59 -42.89
CA ALA A 76 44.39 -22.42 -42.09
C ALA A 76 44.44 -21.08 -42.84
N ASN A 77 44.90 -21.03 -44.10
CA ASN A 77 45.18 -19.78 -44.82
C ASN A 77 43.95 -18.84 -44.84
N LEU A 78 42.78 -19.34 -45.23
CA LEU A 78 41.55 -18.54 -45.30
C LEU A 78 41.15 -17.97 -43.93
N ALA A 79 41.27 -18.76 -42.86
CA ALA A 79 40.97 -18.29 -41.52
C ALA A 79 41.98 -17.24 -41.06
N ILE A 80 43.27 -17.43 -41.34
CA ILE A 80 44.34 -16.47 -41.01
C ILE A 80 44.10 -15.14 -41.72
N GLN A 81 43.75 -15.16 -43.01
CA GLN A 81 43.38 -13.95 -43.76
C GLN A 81 42.18 -13.25 -43.14
N PHE A 82 41.13 -14.01 -42.81
CA PHE A 82 39.92 -13.48 -42.19
C PHE A 82 40.21 -12.77 -40.85
N VAL A 83 40.84 -13.47 -39.91
CA VAL A 83 41.07 -12.92 -38.55
C VAL A 83 42.10 -11.80 -38.54
N THR A 84 43.05 -11.79 -39.48
CA THR A 84 44.01 -10.69 -39.64
C THR A 84 43.32 -9.44 -40.17
N ARG A 85 42.46 -9.59 -41.19
CA ARG A 85 41.64 -8.48 -41.71
C ARG A 85 40.66 -7.96 -40.66
N ALA A 86 40.08 -8.84 -39.86
CA ALA A 86 39.22 -8.48 -38.74
C ALA A 86 39.98 -7.92 -37.52
N GLY A 87 41.31 -7.82 -37.57
CA GLY A 87 42.12 -7.15 -36.55
C GLY A 87 42.53 -8.00 -35.35
N PHE A 88 42.13 -9.28 -35.27
CA PHE A 88 42.57 -10.19 -34.20
C PHE A 88 44.08 -10.48 -34.26
N PHE A 89 44.68 -10.46 -35.45
CA PHE A 89 46.11 -10.66 -35.64
C PHE A 89 46.75 -9.54 -36.47
N SER A 90 48.07 -9.37 -36.29
CA SER A 90 48.92 -8.48 -37.09
C SER A 90 50.16 -9.18 -37.68
N GLY A 91 50.43 -10.43 -37.29
CA GLY A 91 51.70 -11.11 -37.58
C GLY A 91 52.88 -10.57 -36.78
N TYR A 92 54.08 -11.04 -37.11
CA TYR A 92 55.34 -10.59 -36.52
C TYR A 92 56.02 -9.52 -37.40
N PRO A 93 56.88 -8.65 -36.83
CA PRO A 93 57.59 -7.62 -37.58
C PRO A 93 58.45 -8.13 -38.75
N ASP A 94 58.87 -9.40 -38.74
CA ASP A 94 59.64 -10.05 -39.80
C ASP A 94 58.79 -10.46 -41.03
N GLY A 95 57.46 -10.25 -40.97
CA GLY A 95 56.50 -10.60 -42.00
C GLY A 95 55.99 -12.05 -41.93
N THR A 96 56.21 -12.73 -40.80
CA THR A 96 55.74 -14.11 -40.58
C THR A 96 54.49 -14.18 -39.68
N PHE A 97 53.71 -15.25 -39.82
CA PHE A 97 52.60 -15.59 -38.95
C PHE A 97 53.00 -16.59 -37.85
N LYS A 98 54.01 -17.42 -38.08
CA LYS A 98 54.50 -18.53 -37.23
C LYS A 98 53.42 -19.59 -36.97
N LEU A 99 52.94 -20.22 -38.05
CA LEU A 99 51.79 -21.15 -38.08
C LEU A 99 51.79 -22.20 -36.95
N ASN A 100 52.89 -22.94 -36.80
CA ASN A 100 53.00 -24.09 -35.89
C ASN A 100 53.47 -23.71 -34.49
N GLN A 101 53.75 -22.43 -34.24
CA GLN A 101 54.16 -21.98 -32.91
C GLN A 101 52.94 -22.05 -31.98
N PRO A 102 53.06 -22.72 -30.81
CA PRO A 102 52.08 -22.59 -29.74
C PRO A 102 51.84 -21.12 -29.37
N ILE A 103 50.57 -20.73 -29.19
CA ILE A 103 50.24 -19.34 -28.86
C ILE A 103 50.40 -19.09 -27.35
N PRO A 104 51.19 -18.08 -26.94
CA PRO A 104 51.24 -17.66 -25.55
C PRO A 104 49.89 -17.08 -25.09
N LYS A 105 49.53 -17.30 -23.83
CA LYS A 105 48.27 -16.81 -23.23
C LYS A 105 48.07 -15.31 -23.39
N VAL A 106 49.14 -14.52 -23.22
CA VAL A 106 49.10 -13.07 -23.46
C VAL A 106 48.71 -12.72 -24.89
N GLN A 107 49.20 -13.47 -25.89
CA GLN A 107 48.89 -13.20 -27.29
C GLN A 107 47.44 -13.56 -27.62
N SER A 108 46.88 -14.63 -27.04
CA SER A 108 45.46 -14.96 -27.22
C SER A 108 44.53 -13.87 -26.68
N LEU A 109 44.87 -13.27 -25.53
CA LEU A 109 44.10 -12.17 -24.94
C LEU A 109 44.23 -10.88 -25.74
N VAL A 110 45.44 -10.53 -26.18
CA VAL A 110 45.69 -9.38 -27.07
C VAL A 110 44.88 -9.53 -28.35
N ALA A 111 44.86 -10.72 -28.95
CA ALA A 111 44.11 -10.99 -30.17
C ALA A 111 42.61 -10.76 -29.98
N LEU A 112 42.03 -11.25 -28.89
CA LEU A 112 40.61 -11.02 -28.57
C LEU A 112 40.32 -9.53 -28.33
N VAL A 113 41.12 -8.83 -27.54
CA VAL A 113 40.91 -7.40 -27.26
C VAL A 113 40.98 -6.56 -28.53
N SER A 114 41.96 -6.83 -29.39
CA SER A 114 42.12 -6.12 -30.66
C SER A 114 41.00 -6.44 -31.65
N GLY A 115 40.66 -7.71 -31.85
CA GLY A 115 39.65 -8.11 -32.83
C GLY A 115 38.22 -7.78 -32.42
N LEU A 116 37.93 -7.76 -31.12
CA LEU A 116 36.63 -7.31 -30.58
C LEU A 116 36.55 -5.77 -30.45
N GLN A 117 37.61 -5.05 -30.82
CA GLN A 117 37.67 -3.60 -30.86
C GLN A 117 37.30 -2.92 -29.53
N TYR A 118 37.78 -3.46 -28.40
CA TYR A 118 37.56 -2.79 -27.12
C TYR A 118 38.40 -1.51 -27.00
N ASP A 119 37.77 -0.44 -26.51
CA ASP A 119 38.44 0.83 -26.23
C ASP A 119 39.57 0.66 -25.20
N ILE A 120 40.76 1.12 -25.57
CA ILE A 120 41.99 0.95 -24.78
C ILE A 120 42.29 2.24 -23.99
N ASN A 121 41.33 2.68 -23.18
CA ASN A 121 41.39 3.94 -22.41
C ASN A 121 41.48 3.69 -20.90
N THR A 122 42.40 2.82 -20.47
CA THR A 122 42.51 2.36 -19.07
C THR A 122 43.80 2.84 -18.43
N THR A 123 43.85 2.99 -17.10
CA THR A 123 45.09 3.18 -16.32
C THR A 123 45.73 1.81 -16.03
N PRO A 124 46.63 1.30 -16.89
CA PRO A 124 46.91 -0.13 -16.93
C PRO A 124 47.65 -0.61 -15.67
N THR A 125 48.50 0.23 -15.10
CA THR A 125 49.35 -0.12 -13.96
C THR A 125 48.58 -0.44 -12.69
N GLU A 126 47.56 0.35 -12.36
CA GLU A 126 46.75 0.16 -11.14
C GLU A 126 45.93 -1.14 -11.23
N ILE A 127 45.25 -1.34 -12.36
CA ILE A 127 44.44 -2.53 -12.62
C ILE A 127 45.31 -3.78 -12.56
N LEU A 128 46.47 -3.79 -13.24
CA LEU A 128 47.31 -4.98 -13.30
C LEU A 128 47.89 -5.33 -11.92
N ASN A 129 48.37 -4.35 -11.15
CA ASN A 129 48.90 -4.58 -9.80
C ASN A 129 47.83 -5.02 -8.80
N GLN A 130 46.58 -4.61 -9.00
CA GLN A 130 45.47 -5.06 -8.16
C GLN A 130 45.19 -6.56 -8.33
N TYR A 131 45.25 -7.07 -9.56
CA TYR A 131 44.74 -8.41 -9.90
C TYR A 131 45.81 -9.47 -10.20
N PHE A 132 47.05 -9.08 -10.49
CA PHE A 132 48.10 -10.03 -10.86
C PHE A 132 49.35 -9.90 -9.99
N ASP A 133 49.95 -11.04 -9.64
CA ASP A 133 51.21 -11.11 -8.90
C ASP A 133 52.44 -11.18 -9.83
N ASP A 134 52.22 -11.43 -11.12
CA ASP A 134 53.24 -11.60 -12.15
C ASP A 134 53.21 -10.49 -13.23
N VAL A 135 52.80 -9.28 -12.85
CA VAL A 135 52.72 -8.10 -13.74
C VAL A 135 54.03 -7.85 -14.49
N ALA A 136 55.18 -8.03 -13.82
CA ALA A 136 56.50 -7.86 -14.41
C ALA A 136 56.78 -8.80 -15.61
N ALA A 137 56.08 -9.93 -15.72
CA ALA A 137 56.21 -10.87 -16.83
C ALA A 137 55.38 -10.46 -18.07
N ILE A 138 54.47 -9.48 -17.94
CA ILE A 138 53.61 -9.02 -19.04
C ILE A 138 54.45 -8.17 -20.01
N PRO A 139 54.56 -8.57 -21.30
CA PRO A 139 55.29 -7.79 -22.29
C PRO A 139 54.74 -6.38 -22.45
N LYS A 140 55.61 -5.39 -22.65
CA LYS A 140 55.24 -3.96 -22.79
C LYS A 140 54.15 -3.72 -23.84
N TYR A 141 54.18 -4.46 -24.96
CA TYR A 141 53.18 -4.32 -26.03
C TYR A 141 51.77 -4.79 -25.61
N ALA A 142 51.68 -5.65 -24.60
CA ALA A 142 50.44 -6.27 -24.16
C ALA A 142 49.81 -5.60 -22.93
N VAL A 143 50.57 -4.79 -22.18
CA VAL A 143 50.14 -4.17 -20.90
C VAL A 143 48.75 -3.56 -20.99
N LYS A 144 48.51 -2.70 -21.98
CA LYS A 144 47.21 -2.05 -22.16
C LYS A 144 46.10 -3.04 -22.48
N ALA A 145 46.35 -3.98 -23.39
CA ALA A 145 45.36 -4.98 -23.79
C ALA A 145 45.00 -5.92 -22.64
N ILE A 146 45.95 -6.33 -21.80
CA ILE A 146 45.67 -7.18 -20.64
C ILE A 146 44.88 -6.42 -19.57
N ALA A 147 45.18 -5.14 -19.33
CA ALA A 147 44.38 -4.31 -18.44
C ALA A 147 42.92 -4.19 -18.94
N THR A 148 42.74 -3.93 -20.24
CA THR A 148 41.40 -3.91 -20.88
C THR A 148 40.70 -5.27 -20.78
N ALA A 149 41.40 -6.38 -21.08
CA ALA A 149 40.85 -7.73 -20.97
C ALA A 149 40.38 -8.04 -19.54
N THR A 150 41.12 -7.57 -18.54
CA THR A 150 40.82 -7.76 -17.12
C THR A 150 39.53 -7.01 -16.75
N GLN A 151 39.42 -5.74 -17.14
CA GLN A 151 38.20 -4.94 -16.91
C GLN A 151 36.97 -5.47 -17.67
N LYS A 152 37.19 -6.13 -18.81
CA LYS A 152 36.12 -6.79 -19.59
C LYS A 152 35.83 -8.22 -19.14
N TYR A 153 36.42 -8.68 -18.03
CA TYR A 153 36.24 -10.02 -17.44
C TYR A 153 36.52 -11.16 -18.44
N LEU A 154 37.51 -10.96 -19.32
CA LEU A 154 37.97 -11.94 -20.31
C LEU A 154 39.10 -12.81 -19.78
N VAL A 155 39.89 -12.31 -18.82
CA VAL A 155 41.06 -13.03 -18.32
C VAL A 155 40.59 -14.16 -17.42
N ILE A 156 41.09 -15.36 -17.70
CA ILE A 156 40.79 -16.57 -16.94
C ILE A 156 42.10 -17.17 -16.44
N ASN A 157 42.18 -17.38 -15.13
CA ASN A 157 43.38 -17.87 -14.47
C ASN A 157 43.05 -19.10 -13.62
N TYR A 158 43.71 -20.20 -13.96
CA TYR A 158 43.58 -21.48 -13.26
C TYR A 158 44.98 -22.08 -13.05
N PRO A 159 45.26 -22.71 -11.89
CA PRO A 159 44.40 -22.75 -10.70
C PRO A 159 44.49 -21.48 -9.83
N ASN A 160 45.55 -20.67 -9.99
CA ASN A 160 45.75 -19.46 -9.21
C ASN A 160 45.20 -18.23 -9.97
N ILE A 161 44.08 -17.68 -9.51
CA ILE A 161 43.42 -16.52 -10.14
C ILE A 161 44.32 -15.27 -10.26
N ARG A 162 45.30 -15.09 -9.36
CA ARG A 162 46.23 -13.95 -9.36
C ARG A 162 47.48 -14.13 -10.23
N ARG A 163 47.63 -15.26 -10.92
CA ARG A 163 48.80 -15.54 -11.80
C ARG A 163 48.36 -15.67 -13.26
N LEU A 164 48.73 -14.70 -14.09
CA LEU A 164 48.40 -14.73 -15.52
C LEU A 164 49.22 -15.76 -16.29
N ASN A 165 50.50 -15.94 -15.94
CA ASN A 165 51.51 -16.69 -16.68
C ASN A 165 51.56 -16.27 -18.16
N PRO A 166 51.81 -14.98 -18.47
CA PRO A 166 51.56 -14.38 -19.79
C PRO A 166 52.31 -15.07 -20.94
N ASN A 167 53.52 -15.57 -20.68
CA ASN A 167 54.39 -16.18 -21.68
C ASN A 167 54.26 -17.72 -21.76
N GLN A 168 53.40 -18.33 -20.93
CA GLN A 168 53.07 -19.76 -21.03
C GLN A 168 52.13 -19.99 -22.22
N ASN A 169 52.31 -21.10 -22.92
CA ASN A 169 51.46 -21.49 -24.05
C ASN A 169 50.04 -21.79 -23.56
N ALA A 170 49.03 -21.21 -24.22
CA ALA A 170 47.64 -21.43 -23.90
C ALA A 170 47.20 -22.85 -24.29
N THR A 171 46.55 -23.53 -23.36
CA THR A 171 45.99 -24.86 -23.57
C THR A 171 44.64 -24.80 -24.28
N ARG A 172 44.20 -25.91 -24.88
CA ARG A 172 42.88 -26.03 -25.53
C ARG A 172 41.73 -25.73 -24.57
N GLY A 173 41.85 -26.15 -23.31
CA GLY A 173 40.89 -25.87 -22.25
C GLY A 173 40.82 -24.38 -21.91
N GLU A 174 41.96 -23.71 -21.76
CA GLU A 174 42.01 -22.26 -21.54
C GLU A 174 41.43 -21.48 -22.72
N ILE A 175 41.78 -21.84 -23.96
CA ILE A 175 41.21 -21.20 -25.15
C ILE A 175 39.69 -21.40 -25.22
N ALA A 176 39.17 -22.58 -24.88
CA ALA A 176 37.73 -22.81 -24.83
C ALA A 176 37.06 -21.88 -23.79
N ALA A 177 37.63 -21.78 -22.60
CA ALA A 177 37.11 -20.89 -21.56
C ALA A 177 37.17 -19.40 -22.00
N LEU A 178 38.28 -18.96 -22.61
CA LEU A 178 38.44 -17.59 -23.12
C LEU A 178 37.40 -17.25 -24.19
N LEU A 179 37.14 -18.18 -25.13
CA LEU A 179 36.13 -17.99 -26.17
C LEU A 179 34.71 -17.98 -25.59
N CYS A 180 34.41 -18.80 -24.57
CA CYS A 180 33.13 -18.70 -23.86
C CYS A 180 32.94 -17.31 -23.24
N ARG A 181 33.97 -16.74 -22.59
CA ARG A 181 33.92 -15.34 -22.12
C ARG A 181 33.76 -14.38 -23.29
N ALA A 182 34.49 -14.53 -24.37
CA ALA A 182 34.39 -13.59 -25.50
C ALA A 182 33.01 -13.63 -26.19
N LEU A 183 32.33 -14.78 -26.18
CA LEU A 183 30.99 -14.99 -26.76
C LEU A 183 29.84 -14.81 -25.77
N ASN A 184 30.13 -14.43 -24.53
CA ASN A 184 29.16 -14.32 -23.44
C ASN A 184 28.38 -15.62 -23.18
N LEU A 185 29.06 -16.76 -23.29
CA LEU A 185 28.51 -18.09 -23.02
C LEU A 185 28.80 -18.51 -21.57
N PRO A 186 27.90 -19.30 -20.94
CA PRO A 186 28.15 -19.88 -19.63
C PRO A 186 29.24 -20.98 -19.69
N GLY A 187 29.64 -21.51 -18.53
CA GLY A 187 30.52 -22.67 -18.43
C GLY A 187 31.98 -22.40 -18.03
N VAL A 188 32.32 -21.15 -17.71
CA VAL A 188 33.58 -20.81 -17.03
C VAL A 188 33.29 -20.70 -15.53
N PRO A 189 33.96 -21.45 -14.65
CA PRO A 189 33.80 -21.30 -13.21
C PRO A 189 34.12 -19.87 -12.77
N LEU A 190 33.25 -19.27 -11.95
CA LEU A 190 33.32 -17.86 -11.58
C LEU A 190 34.63 -17.53 -10.84
N ASP A 191 35.12 -18.46 -10.01
CA ASP A 191 36.37 -18.34 -9.23
C ASP A 191 37.64 -18.23 -10.07
N TYR A 192 37.56 -18.48 -11.38
CA TYR A 192 38.69 -18.36 -12.31
C TYR A 192 38.61 -17.13 -13.19
N ILE A 193 37.54 -16.34 -13.13
CA ILE A 193 37.39 -15.12 -13.92
C ILE A 193 38.00 -13.95 -13.14
N VAL A 194 39.12 -13.43 -13.65
CA VAL A 194 39.83 -12.34 -12.98
C VAL A 194 38.98 -11.07 -12.95
N ALA A 195 39.07 -10.35 -11.83
CA ALA A 195 38.30 -9.14 -11.53
C ALA A 195 36.78 -9.33 -11.41
N LEU A 196 36.26 -10.55 -11.56
CA LEU A 196 34.85 -10.82 -11.31
C LEU A 196 34.61 -10.94 -9.80
N ASN A 197 34.05 -9.88 -9.20
CA ASN A 197 33.46 -9.97 -7.88
C ASN A 197 31.94 -10.12 -8.04
N LEU A 198 31.42 -11.30 -7.72
CA LEU A 198 29.99 -11.57 -7.77
C LEU A 198 29.24 -10.71 -6.75
N LEU A 199 29.79 -10.52 -5.55
CA LEU A 199 29.26 -9.70 -4.46
C LEU A 199 29.64 -8.23 -4.66
N THR A 200 28.76 -7.46 -5.29
CA THR A 200 28.89 -6.01 -5.45
C THR A 200 28.88 -5.30 -4.09
N ILE A 201 27.95 -5.70 -3.22
CA ILE A 201 27.85 -5.19 -1.85
C ILE A 201 27.88 -6.41 -0.95
N LYS A 202 28.90 -6.49 -0.10
CA LYS A 202 29.09 -7.64 0.80
C LYS A 202 27.91 -7.78 1.77
N PRO A 203 27.56 -9.01 2.19
CA PRO A 203 26.53 -9.23 3.20
C PRO A 203 26.86 -8.48 4.49
N GLN A 204 26.01 -7.53 4.87
CA GLN A 204 26.24 -6.69 6.06
C GLN A 204 24.94 -6.18 6.70
N PHE A 205 23.80 -6.26 6.02
CA PHE A 205 22.52 -5.71 6.49
C PHE A 205 21.67 -6.79 7.17
N ASP A 206 20.95 -6.41 8.23
CA ASP A 206 19.99 -7.31 8.91
C ASP A 206 18.76 -7.57 8.02
N GLU A 207 18.31 -6.54 7.31
CA GLU A 207 17.26 -6.59 6.30
C GLU A 207 17.62 -5.64 5.15
N ALA A 208 17.13 -5.92 3.94
CA ALA A 208 17.38 -5.10 2.77
C ALA A 208 16.33 -5.36 1.68
N ASP A 209 16.09 -4.36 0.83
CA ASP A 209 15.20 -4.48 -0.32
C ASP A 209 15.97 -4.49 -1.65
N SER A 210 15.31 -4.93 -2.72
CA SER A 210 15.81 -4.70 -4.08
C SER A 210 15.91 -3.21 -4.38
N PHE A 211 16.86 -2.82 -5.23
CA PHE A 211 17.00 -1.43 -5.67
C PHE A 211 15.75 -0.98 -6.44
N THR A 212 15.28 0.24 -6.16
CA THR A 212 14.31 0.98 -6.98
C THR A 212 14.80 2.43 -7.11
N GLU A 213 14.65 3.04 -8.29
CA GLU A 213 15.05 4.44 -8.52
C GLU A 213 16.50 4.75 -8.06
N GLU A 214 17.44 3.84 -8.32
CA GLU A 214 18.87 3.95 -7.93
C GLU A 214 19.17 3.85 -6.42
N THR A 215 18.16 3.58 -5.57
CA THR A 215 18.33 3.45 -4.11
C THR A 215 17.81 2.12 -3.59
N ALA A 216 18.33 1.65 -2.46
CA ALA A 216 17.75 0.53 -1.73
C ALA A 216 17.65 0.84 -0.24
N ARG A 217 16.52 0.45 0.37
CA ARG A 217 16.33 0.52 1.80
C ARG A 217 17.06 -0.65 2.47
N VAL A 218 17.80 -0.36 3.53
CA VAL A 218 18.58 -1.35 4.29
C VAL A 218 18.47 -1.11 5.79
N LYS A 219 18.52 -2.18 6.57
CA LYS A 219 18.41 -2.16 8.03
C LYS A 219 19.72 -2.59 8.67
N VAL A 220 20.14 -1.83 9.69
CA VAL A 220 21.27 -2.15 10.55
C VAL A 220 20.81 -2.01 12.00
N GLY A 221 20.83 -3.11 12.74
CA GLY A 221 20.16 -3.21 14.03
C GLY A 221 18.65 -3.01 13.88
N GLU A 222 18.09 -2.07 14.65
CA GLU A 222 16.65 -1.78 14.66
C GLU A 222 16.24 -0.63 13.73
N LYS A 223 17.18 -0.04 12.99
CA LYS A 223 16.94 1.19 12.22
C LYS A 223 17.13 0.97 10.72
N TRP A 224 16.27 1.63 9.95
CA TRP A 224 16.31 1.68 8.49
C TRP A 224 17.05 2.93 8.00
N GLY A 225 17.81 2.73 6.93
CA GLY A 225 18.47 3.75 6.12
C GLY A 225 18.42 3.39 4.63
N TYR A 226 19.14 4.14 3.81
CA TYR A 226 19.14 3.99 2.35
C TYR A 226 20.55 4.03 1.79
N ILE A 227 20.83 3.17 0.81
CA ILE A 227 22.11 3.07 0.12
C ILE A 227 21.97 3.29 -1.39
N ASP A 228 23.07 3.70 -2.02
CA ASP A 228 23.23 3.68 -3.47
C ASP A 228 23.72 2.31 -3.96
N LYS A 229 23.82 2.13 -5.28
CA LYS A 229 24.29 0.88 -5.93
C LYS A 229 25.73 0.47 -5.60
N THR A 230 26.52 1.36 -4.98
CA THR A 230 27.87 1.07 -4.49
C THR A 230 27.86 0.54 -3.05
N GLY A 231 26.71 0.60 -2.37
CA GLY A 231 26.56 0.25 -0.96
C GLY A 231 26.85 1.40 -0.01
N LYS A 232 27.07 2.62 -0.52
CA LYS A 232 27.28 3.81 0.30
C LYS A 232 25.93 4.35 0.78
N PHE A 233 25.84 4.69 2.06
CA PHE A 233 24.64 5.32 2.62
C PHE A 233 24.37 6.68 1.97
N ILE A 234 23.19 6.81 1.40
CA ILE A 234 22.58 8.09 1.02
C ILE A 234 21.99 8.72 2.29
N LEU A 235 21.28 7.93 3.07
CA LEU A 235 20.74 8.29 4.37
C LEU A 235 21.11 7.19 5.38
N PRO A 236 21.80 7.53 6.49
CA PRO A 236 22.22 6.54 7.47
C PRO A 236 21.02 5.90 8.19
N PRO A 237 21.18 4.71 8.78
CA PRO A 237 20.12 4.04 9.53
C PRO A 237 19.66 4.87 10.74
N GLN A 238 18.46 5.45 10.65
CA GLN A 238 17.91 6.34 11.69
C GLN A 238 16.40 6.20 11.92
N HIS A 239 15.66 5.59 10.99
CA HIS A 239 14.20 5.47 11.05
C HIS A 239 13.76 4.14 11.64
N ASP A 240 12.69 4.11 12.43
CA ASP A 240 12.13 2.86 12.97
C ASP A 240 11.36 2.07 11.92
N GLU A 241 10.67 2.79 11.04
CA GLU A 241 10.04 2.26 9.82
C GLU A 241 10.39 3.19 8.66
N ALA A 242 10.52 2.62 7.48
CA ALA A 242 10.84 3.35 6.25
C ALA A 242 10.27 2.55 5.08
N ASN A 243 9.77 3.17 4.03
CA ASN A 243 9.41 2.50 2.79
C ASN A 243 10.48 2.75 1.73
N THR A 244 10.50 1.96 0.66
CA THR A 244 11.38 2.25 -0.47
C THR A 244 11.01 3.59 -1.13
N PHE A 245 12.01 4.30 -1.67
CA PHE A 245 11.76 5.48 -2.49
C PHE A 245 10.92 5.12 -3.70
N SER A 246 9.88 5.92 -3.91
CA SER A 246 9.05 5.88 -5.11
C SER A 246 8.70 7.31 -5.51
N GLU A 247 8.94 7.60 -6.77
CA GLU A 247 8.77 8.90 -7.41
C GLU A 247 9.53 10.02 -6.66
N GLY A 248 10.74 9.69 -6.17
CA GLY A 248 11.63 10.61 -5.46
C GLY A 248 11.29 10.86 -3.98
N ILE A 249 10.30 10.17 -3.42
CA ILE A 249 9.82 10.34 -2.04
C ILE A 249 9.75 8.98 -1.34
N ALA A 250 10.07 8.95 -0.04
CA ALA A 250 9.91 7.76 0.79
C ALA A 250 9.10 8.07 2.06
N LEU A 251 8.23 7.15 2.46
CA LEU A 251 7.52 7.24 3.74
C LEU A 251 8.41 6.74 4.87
N VAL A 252 8.54 7.49 5.95
CA VAL A 252 9.29 7.09 7.14
C VAL A 252 8.49 7.33 8.42
N ARG A 253 8.85 6.59 9.46
CA ARG A 253 8.28 6.72 10.80
C ARG A 253 9.39 6.65 11.84
N SER A 254 9.25 7.45 12.89
CA SER A 254 10.16 7.42 14.04
C SER A 254 9.35 7.59 15.33
N TYR A 255 9.70 6.81 16.35
CA TYR A 255 9.05 6.84 17.66
C TYR A 255 9.92 7.63 18.64
N GLN A 256 9.30 8.44 19.51
CA GLN A 256 10.06 9.22 20.48
C GLN A 256 10.58 8.34 21.63
N ASN A 257 9.87 7.26 22.00
CA ASN A 257 10.31 6.29 23.00
C ASN A 257 9.82 4.85 22.71
N LYS A 258 10.56 3.84 23.19
CA LYS A 258 10.29 2.40 22.96
C LYS A 258 8.94 1.92 23.53
N ILE A 259 8.40 2.62 24.54
CA ILE A 259 7.08 2.34 25.14
C ILE A 259 5.94 2.67 24.17
N GLU A 260 6.08 3.71 23.33
CA GLU A 260 5.06 4.08 22.34
C GLU A 260 4.86 2.99 21.28
N LYS A 261 5.96 2.33 20.86
CA LYS A 261 5.92 1.20 19.92
C LYS A 261 5.16 0.00 20.52
N ASN A 262 5.50 -0.39 21.75
CA ASN A 262 4.86 -1.53 22.42
C ASN A 262 3.38 -1.27 22.79
N THR A 263 2.99 -0.01 22.99
CA THR A 263 1.59 0.36 23.31
C THR A 263 0.66 0.20 22.09
N ILE A 264 1.20 0.28 20.86
CA ILE A 264 0.43 0.03 19.63
C ILE A 264 0.23 -1.48 19.39
N GLU A 265 1.20 -2.31 19.80
CA GLU A 265 1.17 -3.77 19.60
C GLU A 265 0.32 -4.52 20.66
N LEU A 266 0.09 -3.93 21.83
CA LEU A 266 -0.72 -4.48 22.91
C LEU A 266 -2.17 -3.96 22.89
N ASN A 267 -2.98 -4.40 21.93
CA ASN A 267 -4.44 -4.30 22.02
C ASN A 267 -5.06 -5.68 21.78
N GLN A 268 -4.84 -6.60 22.72
CA GLN A 268 -5.56 -7.86 22.79
C GLN A 268 -6.77 -7.71 23.73
N SER A 269 -7.96 -7.84 23.13
CA SER A 269 -9.31 -7.80 23.71
C SER A 269 -9.79 -6.43 24.19
N PRO A 270 -10.95 -5.93 23.69
CA PRO A 270 -11.51 -4.67 24.18
C PRO A 270 -11.87 -4.82 25.67
N PRO A 271 -11.43 -3.90 26.54
CA PRO A 271 -12.01 -3.83 27.87
C PRO A 271 -13.51 -3.60 27.73
N ASN A 272 -14.31 -4.21 28.60
CA ASN A 272 -15.75 -3.99 28.63
C ASN A 272 -16.00 -2.50 28.89
N ILE A 273 -16.38 -1.74 27.85
CA ILE A 273 -16.57 -0.28 27.95
C ILE A 273 -17.63 -0.03 29.02
N SER A 274 -17.30 0.73 30.06
CA SER A 274 -18.22 1.01 31.17
C SER A 274 -19.46 1.71 30.63
N GLU A 275 -20.64 1.24 31.03
CA GLU A 275 -21.92 1.86 30.67
C GLU A 275 -21.91 3.37 30.98
N ILE A 276 -22.30 4.20 30.00
CA ILE A 276 -22.34 5.66 30.15
C ILE A 276 -23.73 6.10 30.59
N ARG A 277 -23.81 6.78 31.74
CA ARG A 277 -25.06 7.25 32.35
C ARG A 277 -24.95 8.74 32.59
N GLY A 278 -25.37 9.50 31.58
CA GLY A 278 -25.15 10.93 31.51
C GLY A 278 -26.38 11.79 31.76
N VAL A 279 -26.14 13.05 32.16
CA VAL A 279 -27.19 14.08 32.23
C VAL A 279 -26.64 15.45 31.83
N TRP A 280 -27.41 16.20 31.03
CA TRP A 280 -27.10 17.59 30.73
C TRP A 280 -27.54 18.53 31.86
N LEU A 281 -26.67 19.49 32.20
CA LEU A 281 -26.97 20.58 33.13
C LEU A 281 -26.98 21.89 32.34
N THR A 282 -28.15 22.50 32.21
CA THR A 282 -28.36 23.77 31.51
C THR A 282 -28.59 24.92 32.50
N THR A 283 -28.54 26.17 32.05
CA THR A 283 -29.02 27.33 32.83
C THR A 283 -30.44 27.76 32.43
N THR A 284 -30.94 27.28 31.29
CA THR A 284 -32.29 27.56 30.81
C THR A 284 -33.27 26.63 31.52
N ASN A 285 -34.26 27.20 32.21
CA ASN A 285 -35.24 26.44 33.00
C ASN A 285 -34.62 25.50 34.05
N SER A 286 -33.44 25.86 34.59
CA SER A 286 -32.77 25.11 35.66
C SER A 286 -32.26 26.03 36.76
N GLN A 287 -32.18 25.51 37.98
CA GLN A 287 -31.67 26.24 39.14
C GLN A 287 -30.28 25.77 39.61
N VAL A 288 -29.69 24.76 38.95
CA VAL A 288 -28.44 24.13 39.41
C VAL A 288 -27.32 25.15 39.61
N PHE A 289 -27.13 26.07 38.66
CA PHE A 289 -26.03 27.04 38.68
C PHE A 289 -26.26 28.26 39.61
N ASN A 290 -27.45 28.40 40.19
CA ASN A 290 -27.83 29.59 40.96
C ASN A 290 -26.98 29.77 42.23
N SER A 291 -26.48 28.69 42.82
CA SER A 291 -25.59 28.74 43.99
C SER A 291 -24.73 27.49 44.11
N LYS A 292 -23.63 27.58 44.86
CA LYS A 292 -22.79 26.41 45.18
C LYS A 292 -23.59 25.30 45.87
N GLN A 293 -24.52 25.66 46.76
CA GLN A 293 -25.38 24.70 47.45
C GLN A 293 -26.27 23.90 46.48
N LYS A 294 -26.80 24.54 45.44
CA LYS A 294 -27.61 23.87 44.41
C LYS A 294 -26.76 22.92 43.56
N ILE A 295 -25.50 23.27 43.28
CA ILE A 295 -24.53 22.37 42.65
C ILE A 295 -24.29 21.14 43.54
N VAL A 296 -24.04 21.33 44.84
CA VAL A 296 -23.85 20.23 45.81
C VAL A 296 -25.06 19.30 45.84
N GLU A 297 -26.27 19.85 45.93
CA GLU A 297 -27.52 19.10 45.92
C GLU A 297 -27.68 18.26 44.64
N ALA A 298 -27.38 18.86 43.48
CA ALA A 298 -27.47 18.18 42.20
C ALA A 298 -26.46 17.04 42.08
N MET A 299 -25.20 17.26 42.43
CA MET A 299 -24.16 16.22 42.33
C MET A 299 -24.46 15.04 43.26
N ASN A 300 -24.87 15.32 44.51
CA ASN A 300 -25.29 14.27 45.45
C ASN A 300 -26.46 13.45 44.90
N PHE A 301 -27.50 14.12 44.38
CA PHE A 301 -28.67 13.45 43.83
C PHE A 301 -28.31 12.55 42.64
N LEU A 302 -27.49 13.03 41.71
CA LEU A 302 -27.10 12.31 40.51
C LEU A 302 -26.25 11.07 40.83
N ALA A 303 -25.25 11.21 41.71
CA ALA A 303 -24.45 10.07 42.15
C ALA A 303 -25.31 9.02 42.88
N GLN A 304 -26.21 9.45 43.77
CA GLN A 304 -27.16 8.56 44.46
C GLN A 304 -28.18 7.89 43.52
N SER A 305 -28.47 8.52 42.39
CA SER A 305 -29.36 7.97 41.36
C SER A 305 -28.63 7.07 40.36
N GLY A 306 -27.30 6.91 40.50
CA GLY A 306 -26.49 5.96 39.73
C GLY A 306 -25.91 6.51 38.41
N PHE A 307 -25.96 7.82 38.20
CA PHE A 307 -25.26 8.49 37.09
C PHE A 307 -23.74 8.49 37.32
N ASN A 308 -22.97 8.59 36.24
CA ASN A 308 -21.50 8.58 36.33
C ASN A 308 -20.81 9.73 35.58
N VAL A 309 -21.55 10.50 34.77
CA VAL A 309 -21.02 11.68 34.07
C VAL A 309 -22.06 12.79 33.96
N VAL A 310 -21.60 14.04 34.06
CA VAL A 310 -22.43 15.24 33.89
C VAL A 310 -21.87 16.14 32.80
N PHE A 311 -22.78 16.81 32.07
CA PHE A 311 -22.45 17.69 30.96
C PHE A 311 -22.92 19.13 31.26
N PRO A 312 -22.15 19.92 32.04
CA PRO A 312 -22.54 21.28 32.39
C PRO A 312 -22.31 22.26 31.24
N VAL A 313 -23.31 23.08 30.93
CA VAL A 313 -23.15 24.18 29.98
C VAL A 313 -22.08 25.16 30.47
N VAL A 314 -21.16 25.55 29.58
CA VAL A 314 -20.08 26.50 29.87
C VAL A 314 -19.93 27.62 28.83
N TRP A 315 -20.59 27.50 27.68
CA TRP A 315 -20.60 28.52 26.62
C TRP A 315 -22.01 28.69 26.06
N ASN A 316 -22.60 29.86 26.32
CA ASN A 316 -23.98 30.15 25.93
C ASN A 316 -24.16 31.67 25.76
N ASN A 317 -24.91 32.06 24.73
CA ASN A 317 -25.30 33.45 24.40
C ASN A 317 -24.13 34.44 24.41
N GLY A 318 -22.99 34.01 23.87
CA GLY A 318 -21.77 34.81 23.73
C GLY A 318 -21.02 35.05 25.05
N ALA A 319 -21.27 34.29 26.10
CA ALA A 319 -20.56 34.38 27.38
C ALA A 319 -20.12 33.00 27.90
N THR A 320 -19.02 32.97 28.65
CA THR A 320 -18.54 31.79 29.37
C THR A 320 -19.17 31.73 30.77
N PHE A 321 -19.37 30.52 31.29
CA PHE A 321 -19.80 30.27 32.68
C PHE A 321 -18.64 29.84 33.58
N TYR A 322 -17.45 30.26 33.19
CA TYR A 322 -16.19 30.17 33.91
C TYR A 322 -15.38 31.45 33.62
N PRO A 323 -14.48 31.88 34.51
CA PRO A 323 -13.61 33.02 34.25
C PRO A 323 -12.71 32.76 33.05
N SER A 324 -12.87 33.54 31.99
CA SER A 324 -12.15 33.37 30.72
C SER A 324 -11.30 34.59 30.40
N ARG A 325 -9.98 34.36 30.31
CA ARG A 325 -9.03 35.36 29.83
C ARG A 325 -9.26 35.66 28.36
N ILE A 326 -9.55 34.64 27.56
CA ILE A 326 -9.84 34.77 26.13
C ILE A 326 -11.03 35.73 25.90
N MET A 327 -12.12 35.56 26.65
CA MET A 327 -13.28 36.45 26.58
C MET A 327 -12.96 37.87 27.05
N ARG A 328 -12.19 38.02 28.15
CA ARG A 328 -11.81 39.34 28.68
C ARG A 328 -10.99 40.13 27.66
N GLU A 329 -10.00 39.49 27.05
CA GLU A 329 -9.10 40.12 26.09
C GLU A 329 -9.80 40.46 24.76
N ASN A 330 -10.70 39.60 24.29
CA ASN A 330 -11.36 39.82 23.00
C ASN A 330 -12.61 40.71 23.07
N PHE A 331 -13.35 40.66 24.19
CA PHE A 331 -14.69 41.24 24.30
C PHE A 331 -14.91 42.07 25.57
N GLY A 332 -13.90 42.23 26.44
CA GLY A 332 -14.03 42.98 27.68
C GLY A 332 -14.99 42.37 28.70
N LEU A 333 -15.34 41.09 28.54
CA LEU A 333 -16.19 40.32 29.44
C LEU A 333 -15.42 39.09 29.89
N GLU A 334 -15.21 38.88 31.18
CA GLU A 334 -14.51 37.68 31.66
C GLU A 334 -15.44 36.48 31.88
N ILE A 335 -16.68 36.72 32.29
CA ILE A 335 -17.68 35.70 32.61
C ILE A 335 -19.08 36.31 32.46
N ASP A 336 -20.11 35.49 32.25
CA ASP A 336 -21.51 35.92 32.29
C ASP A 336 -21.83 36.68 33.60
N GLY A 337 -22.59 37.78 33.48
CA GLY A 337 -22.91 38.68 34.59
C GLY A 337 -23.58 38.01 35.79
N ARG A 338 -24.27 36.88 35.59
CA ARG A 338 -24.89 36.08 36.65
C ARG A 338 -23.87 35.45 37.61
N PHE A 339 -22.61 35.33 37.19
CA PHE A 339 -21.57 34.57 37.90
C PHE A 339 -20.38 35.44 38.32
N VAL A 340 -20.49 36.76 38.25
CA VAL A 340 -19.43 37.67 38.72
C VAL A 340 -19.04 37.33 40.16
N GLY A 341 -17.74 37.10 40.41
CA GLY A 341 -17.21 36.70 41.71
C GLY A 341 -17.35 35.22 42.05
N ARG A 342 -17.82 34.38 41.11
CA ARG A 342 -17.90 32.91 41.24
C ARG A 342 -17.21 32.22 40.07
N ASP A 343 -16.91 30.95 40.26
CA ASP A 343 -16.48 30.02 39.21
C ASP A 343 -17.37 28.77 39.23
N PRO A 344 -18.55 28.82 38.58
CA PRO A 344 -19.49 27.71 38.58
C PRO A 344 -18.93 26.41 38.01
N LEU A 345 -18.05 26.47 37.00
CA LEU A 345 -17.42 25.28 36.44
C LEU A 345 -16.47 24.65 37.46
N GLY A 346 -15.60 25.45 38.09
CA GLY A 346 -14.71 24.97 39.16
C GLY A 346 -15.48 24.38 40.35
N GLU A 347 -16.60 24.99 40.73
CA GLU A 347 -17.51 24.47 41.74
C GLU A 347 -18.10 23.10 41.34
N ILE A 348 -18.56 22.93 40.10
CA ILE A 348 -19.08 21.64 39.60
C ILE A 348 -17.99 20.58 39.56
N VAL A 349 -16.80 20.90 39.02
CA VAL A 349 -15.66 19.97 38.97
C VAL A 349 -15.31 19.46 40.37
N THR A 350 -15.25 20.36 41.34
CA THR A 350 -14.96 20.02 42.74
C THR A 350 -16.02 19.09 43.34
N GLU A 351 -17.30 19.44 43.19
CA GLU A 351 -18.39 18.69 43.81
C GLU A 351 -18.69 17.37 43.10
N ALA A 352 -18.53 17.30 41.78
CA ALA A 352 -18.66 16.07 40.99
C ALA A 352 -17.58 15.06 41.39
N LYS A 353 -16.32 15.52 41.49
CA LYS A 353 -15.19 14.68 41.94
C LYS A 353 -15.41 14.11 43.34
N ARG A 354 -15.98 14.90 44.26
CA ARG A 354 -16.31 14.46 45.64
C ARG A 354 -17.25 13.24 45.65
N VAL A 355 -18.15 13.14 44.67
CA VAL A 355 -19.15 12.06 44.59
C VAL A 355 -18.85 11.02 43.49
N GLY A 356 -17.67 11.10 42.84
CA GLY A 356 -17.26 10.15 41.81
C GLY A 356 -17.94 10.33 40.45
N LEU A 357 -18.43 11.54 40.14
CA LEU A 357 -18.96 11.89 38.82
C LEU A 357 -17.88 12.51 37.94
N ALA A 358 -17.81 12.07 36.68
CA ALA A 358 -17.02 12.73 35.66
C ALA A 358 -17.71 14.02 35.17
N VAL A 359 -16.92 15.00 34.72
CA VAL A 359 -17.42 16.27 34.17
C VAL A 359 -16.92 16.46 32.76
N ILE A 360 -17.84 16.68 31.82
CA ILE A 360 -17.54 16.99 30.42
C ILE A 360 -18.23 18.34 30.08
N PRO A 361 -17.50 19.47 30.12
CA PRO A 361 -18.08 20.79 29.86
C PRO A 361 -18.67 20.90 28.46
N TRP A 362 -19.88 21.47 28.38
CA TRP A 362 -20.71 21.54 27.18
C TRP A 362 -20.74 22.96 26.59
N PHE A 363 -20.29 23.08 25.34
CA PHE A 363 -20.26 24.32 24.58
C PHE A 363 -21.54 24.50 23.73
N GLU A 364 -22.68 24.64 24.41
CA GLU A 364 -24.05 24.66 23.83
C GLU A 364 -24.24 25.61 22.64
N TYR A 365 -23.76 26.85 22.71
CA TYR A 365 -24.00 27.76 21.60
C TYR A 365 -23.13 27.47 20.39
N GLY A 366 -22.03 26.72 20.55
CA GLY A 366 -21.08 26.47 19.47
C GLY A 366 -20.77 27.73 18.66
N PHE A 367 -21.10 27.69 17.37
CA PHE A 367 -20.95 28.82 16.43
C PHE A 367 -22.10 29.85 16.43
N SER A 368 -23.17 29.64 17.19
CA SER A 368 -24.19 30.68 17.39
C SER A 368 -23.63 31.81 18.25
N SER A 369 -23.89 33.06 17.83
CA SER A 369 -23.45 34.24 18.56
C SER A 369 -24.43 34.70 19.62
N SER A 370 -25.73 34.54 19.37
CA SER A 370 -26.80 35.01 20.26
C SER A 370 -28.16 34.41 19.91
N PHE A 371 -29.14 34.58 20.82
CA PHE A 371 -30.54 34.25 20.58
C PHE A 371 -31.41 35.52 20.58
N ASN A 372 -32.05 35.86 19.45
CA ASN A 372 -32.90 37.04 19.27
C ASN A 372 -32.23 38.38 19.65
N GLN A 373 -30.93 38.54 19.37
CA GLN A 373 -30.18 39.77 19.67
C GLN A 373 -29.54 40.41 18.43
N ASN A 374 -29.89 39.93 17.24
CA ASN A 374 -29.36 40.44 15.97
C ASN A 374 -27.82 40.42 15.92
N GLY A 375 -27.24 39.30 16.33
CA GLY A 375 -25.82 39.02 16.35
C GLY A 375 -25.15 39.22 17.72
N GLY A 376 -25.82 39.94 18.63
CA GLY A 376 -25.39 40.09 20.01
C GLY A 376 -24.02 40.72 20.14
N ARG A 377 -23.37 40.52 21.29
CA ARG A 377 -22.08 41.16 21.61
C ARG A 377 -20.95 40.78 20.67
N LEU A 378 -20.91 39.52 20.20
CA LEU A 378 -19.79 39.02 19.42
C LEU A 378 -19.77 39.70 18.04
N ILE A 379 -20.90 39.67 17.33
CA ILE A 379 -21.00 40.27 15.98
C ILE A 379 -21.04 41.81 16.06
N THR A 380 -21.60 42.39 17.13
CA THR A 380 -21.53 43.86 17.30
C THR A 380 -20.08 44.33 17.45
N LYS A 381 -19.25 43.58 18.18
CA LYS A 381 -17.83 43.91 18.35
C LYS A 381 -16.99 43.53 17.13
N LYS A 382 -17.31 42.42 16.46
CA LYS A 382 -16.63 41.91 15.28
C LYS A 382 -17.64 41.63 14.15
N PRO A 383 -18.08 42.66 13.39
CA PRO A 383 -19.13 42.51 12.37
C PRO A 383 -18.79 41.53 11.24
N ASP A 384 -17.50 41.40 10.91
CA ASP A 384 -17.01 40.49 9.87
C ASP A 384 -17.14 39.01 10.23
N TRP A 385 -17.36 38.71 11.52
CA TRP A 385 -17.63 37.35 11.99
C TRP A 385 -19.07 36.90 11.71
N ALA A 386 -19.94 37.77 11.18
CA ALA A 386 -21.33 37.40 10.89
C ALA A 386 -21.42 36.34 9.79
N GLY A 387 -22.07 35.22 10.06
CA GLY A 387 -22.51 34.30 9.02
C GLY A 387 -23.55 35.01 8.13
N ARG A 388 -23.49 34.75 6.82
CA ARG A 388 -24.38 35.38 5.84
C ARG A 388 -25.19 34.35 5.06
N ASP A 389 -26.47 34.65 4.87
CA ASP A 389 -27.33 33.94 3.92
C ASP A 389 -27.08 34.41 2.48
N PHE A 390 -27.71 33.75 1.51
CA PHE A 390 -27.56 34.08 0.08
C PHE A 390 -27.92 35.53 -0.26
N SER A 391 -28.80 36.17 0.52
CA SER A 391 -29.20 37.57 0.34
C SER A 391 -28.26 38.56 1.02
N GLY A 392 -27.21 38.09 1.70
CA GLY A 392 -26.26 38.91 2.45
C GLY A 392 -26.76 39.34 3.84
N ASN A 393 -27.91 38.84 4.29
CA ASN A 393 -28.42 39.14 5.62
C ASN A 393 -27.62 38.35 6.68
N LEU A 394 -27.67 38.82 7.93
CA LEU A 394 -27.17 38.04 9.06
C LEU A 394 -27.90 36.69 9.09
N LEU A 395 -27.14 35.60 9.14
CA LEU A 395 -27.67 34.25 9.16
C LEU A 395 -28.44 33.98 10.46
N LYS A 396 -29.72 33.63 10.30
CA LYS A 396 -30.61 33.29 11.41
C LYS A 396 -31.33 31.97 11.17
N LYS A 397 -31.45 31.13 12.20
CA LYS A 397 -32.27 29.92 12.20
C LYS A 397 -32.77 29.61 13.59
N ASN A 398 -34.06 29.33 13.73
CA ASN A 398 -34.70 29.06 15.03
C ASN A 398 -34.39 30.12 16.10
N ASN A 399 -34.43 31.40 15.71
CA ASN A 399 -34.11 32.57 16.55
C ASN A 399 -32.65 32.71 16.99
N PHE A 400 -31.76 31.81 16.58
CA PHE A 400 -30.32 31.95 16.79
C PHE A 400 -29.69 32.76 15.66
N ASP A 401 -28.82 33.69 16.05
CA ASP A 401 -27.90 34.40 15.17
C ASP A 401 -26.58 33.62 15.09
N TRP A 402 -25.91 33.60 13.93
CA TRP A 402 -24.76 32.73 13.69
C TRP A 402 -23.50 33.49 13.27
N MET A 403 -22.36 33.06 13.81
CA MET A 403 -21.06 33.46 13.31
C MET A 403 -20.71 32.66 12.04
N ASN A 404 -19.78 33.16 11.24
CA ASN A 404 -19.23 32.44 10.11
C ASN A 404 -18.33 31.30 10.61
N ALA A 405 -18.89 30.10 10.68
CA ALA A 405 -18.17 28.90 11.14
C ALA A 405 -17.03 28.47 10.22
N PHE A 406 -16.90 29.06 9.02
CA PHE A 406 -15.81 28.80 8.08
C PHE A 406 -14.67 29.82 8.19
N ASP A 407 -14.85 30.89 8.97
CA ASP A 407 -13.81 31.90 9.19
C ASP A 407 -12.75 31.35 10.17
N PRO A 408 -11.46 31.30 9.78
CA PRO A 408 -10.39 30.81 10.65
C PRO A 408 -10.27 31.56 11.99
N GLU A 409 -10.62 32.85 12.06
CA GLU A 409 -10.59 33.60 13.31
C GLU A 409 -11.69 33.14 14.28
N VAL A 410 -12.90 32.90 13.77
CA VAL A 410 -14.03 32.39 14.56
C VAL A 410 -13.72 30.98 15.08
N GLN A 411 -13.18 30.12 14.20
CA GLN A 411 -12.73 28.78 14.58
C GLN A 411 -11.64 28.81 15.65
N THR A 412 -10.63 29.67 15.49
CA THR A 412 -9.53 29.83 16.45
C THR A 412 -10.04 30.33 17.80
N PHE A 413 -11.00 31.26 17.79
CA PHE A 413 -11.60 31.78 19.02
C PHE A 413 -12.32 30.69 19.82
N LEU A 414 -13.22 29.92 19.18
CA LEU A 414 -13.93 28.83 19.88
C LEU A 414 -12.98 27.73 20.35
N LEU A 415 -12.01 27.36 19.52
CA LEU A 415 -10.96 26.43 19.89
C LEU A 415 -10.21 26.92 21.14
N SER A 416 -9.84 28.20 21.19
CA SER A 416 -9.11 28.78 22.33
C SER A 416 -9.92 28.72 23.62
N LEU A 417 -11.24 28.91 23.58
CA LEU A 417 -12.11 28.72 24.75
C LEU A 417 -12.11 27.27 25.24
N MET A 418 -12.17 26.30 24.33
CA MET A 418 -12.10 24.88 24.70
C MET A 418 -10.74 24.52 25.31
N LEU A 419 -9.64 25.02 24.72
CA LEU A 419 -8.29 24.78 25.23
C LEU A 419 -8.07 25.45 26.60
N GLU A 420 -8.63 26.64 26.83
CA GLU A 420 -8.58 27.31 28.14
C GLU A 420 -9.25 26.46 29.23
N VAL A 421 -10.40 25.84 28.94
CA VAL A 421 -11.04 24.92 29.89
C VAL A 421 -10.19 23.67 30.13
N ILE A 422 -9.63 23.09 29.08
CA ILE A 422 -8.78 21.89 29.18
C ILE A 422 -7.52 22.14 30.03
N GLN A 423 -6.94 23.33 29.93
CA GLN A 423 -5.73 23.69 30.67
C GLN A 423 -6.00 24.02 32.15
N ASN A 424 -7.19 24.54 32.46
CA ASN A 424 -7.48 25.11 33.77
C ASN A 424 -8.29 24.19 34.70
N TYR A 425 -8.94 23.14 34.18
CA TYR A 425 -9.87 22.31 34.97
C TYR A 425 -9.56 20.81 34.87
N ASP A 426 -9.75 20.08 35.98
CA ASP A 426 -9.68 18.62 36.05
C ASP A 426 -10.98 17.98 35.51
N ILE A 427 -11.07 17.89 34.19
CA ILE A 427 -12.25 17.43 33.46
C ILE A 427 -11.98 16.11 32.73
N ALA A 428 -13.05 15.37 32.41
CA ALA A 428 -12.95 14.10 31.68
C ALA A 428 -12.93 14.28 30.16
N GLY A 429 -13.32 15.44 29.65
CA GLY A 429 -13.43 15.71 28.22
C GLY A 429 -14.17 17.02 27.93
N ILE A 430 -14.50 17.25 26.66
CA ILE A 430 -15.32 18.40 26.21
C ILE A 430 -16.51 17.91 25.35
N GLN A 431 -17.58 18.70 25.32
CA GLN A 431 -18.74 18.41 24.46
C GLN A 431 -19.17 19.61 23.59
N GLY A 432 -19.42 19.35 22.30
CA GLY A 432 -20.25 20.20 21.42
C GLY A 432 -21.64 19.58 21.15
N ASP A 433 -22.64 20.36 20.72
CA ASP A 433 -24.01 19.86 20.47
C ASP A 433 -24.50 20.06 19.02
N ASP A 434 -25.80 20.27 18.82
CA ASP A 434 -26.43 20.58 17.54
C ASP A 434 -25.98 21.92 16.93
N ARG A 435 -25.13 22.71 17.62
CA ARG A 435 -24.52 23.95 17.14
C ARG A 435 -22.99 23.86 17.00
N PHE A 436 -22.38 22.69 17.22
CA PHE A 436 -20.92 22.51 17.17
C PHE A 436 -20.43 21.14 16.66
N PRO A 437 -19.48 21.09 15.70
CA PRO A 437 -19.33 22.11 14.67
C PRO A 437 -20.61 22.09 13.82
N ALA A 438 -21.19 23.26 13.58
CA ALA A 438 -22.43 23.37 12.83
C ALA A 438 -22.56 24.76 12.23
N LEU A 439 -23.32 24.85 11.15
CA LEU A 439 -23.83 26.11 10.61
C LEU A 439 -25.13 25.80 9.84
N PRO A 440 -26.20 26.62 9.96
CA PRO A 440 -27.38 26.47 9.13
C PRO A 440 -27.01 26.34 7.65
N SER A 441 -27.64 25.38 6.96
CA SER A 441 -27.40 25.12 5.54
C SER A 441 -27.60 26.35 4.65
N GLU A 442 -28.41 27.30 5.09
CA GLU A 442 -28.70 28.58 4.46
C GLU A 442 -27.51 29.57 4.50
N GLY A 443 -26.48 29.30 5.31
CA GLY A 443 -25.31 30.16 5.52
C GLY A 443 -24.15 29.98 4.52
N GLY A 444 -22.99 30.56 4.82
CA GLY A 444 -21.77 30.37 4.02
C GLY A 444 -21.68 31.20 2.74
N TYR A 445 -22.55 32.19 2.58
CA TYR A 445 -22.53 33.11 1.43
C TYR A 445 -21.81 34.43 1.74
N ASP A 446 -21.02 34.47 2.82
CA ASP A 446 -20.13 35.59 3.09
C ASP A 446 -18.97 35.62 2.07
N ALA A 447 -18.42 36.81 1.85
CA ALA A 447 -17.44 37.05 0.79
C ALA A 447 -16.19 36.16 0.89
N LYS A 448 -15.72 35.84 2.11
CA LYS A 448 -14.54 34.98 2.32
C LYS A 448 -14.84 33.54 1.92
N THR A 449 -15.98 32.99 2.35
CA THR A 449 -16.39 31.62 2.02
C THR A 449 -16.66 31.46 0.53
N VAL A 450 -17.36 32.42 -0.08
CA VAL A 450 -17.65 32.42 -1.54
C VAL A 450 -16.37 32.46 -2.36
N ALA A 451 -15.42 33.34 -2.00
CA ALA A 451 -14.12 33.42 -2.67
C ALA A 451 -13.33 32.10 -2.57
N ARG A 452 -13.34 31.46 -1.40
CA ARG A 452 -12.69 30.16 -1.18
C ARG A 452 -13.32 29.06 -2.06
N TYR A 453 -14.64 29.00 -2.15
CA TYR A 453 -15.33 28.04 -3.02
C TYR A 453 -15.01 28.28 -4.50
N PHE A 454 -15.05 29.54 -4.94
CA PHE A 454 -14.69 29.91 -6.31
C PHE A 454 -13.25 29.54 -6.65
N GLN A 455 -12.30 29.77 -5.75
CA GLN A 455 -10.90 29.38 -5.95
C GLN A 455 -10.74 27.87 -6.13
N GLN A 456 -11.53 27.06 -5.42
CA GLN A 456 -11.41 25.60 -5.46
C GLN A 456 -12.11 24.96 -6.67
N PHE A 457 -13.25 25.50 -7.10
CA PHE A 457 -14.07 24.88 -8.15
C PHE A 457 -14.21 25.72 -9.43
N ASN A 458 -13.62 26.92 -9.46
CA ASN A 458 -13.73 27.89 -10.55
C ASN A 458 -15.19 28.21 -10.93
N GLN A 459 -16.08 28.18 -9.95
CA GLN A 459 -17.52 28.44 -10.09
C GLN A 459 -18.06 29.08 -8.80
N ASN A 460 -19.08 29.93 -8.95
CA ASN A 460 -19.77 30.48 -7.78
C ASN A 460 -20.60 29.39 -7.07
N PRO A 461 -20.82 29.51 -5.75
CA PRO A 461 -21.70 28.58 -5.06
C PRO A 461 -23.14 28.67 -5.59
N PRO A 462 -23.86 27.54 -5.65
CA PRO A 462 -25.24 27.51 -6.12
C PRO A 462 -26.17 28.27 -5.17
N THR A 463 -27.28 28.78 -5.72
CA THR A 463 -28.31 29.48 -4.94
C THR A 463 -29.10 28.55 -4.03
N ASN A 464 -29.20 27.26 -4.39
CA ASN A 464 -29.78 26.24 -3.53
C ASN A 464 -28.77 25.87 -2.41
N PRO A 465 -29.06 26.19 -1.14
CA PRO A 465 -28.16 25.86 -0.04
C PRO A 465 -27.97 24.35 0.16
N LYS A 466 -28.88 23.52 -0.35
CA LYS A 466 -28.84 22.06 -0.22
C LYS A 466 -28.39 21.35 -1.50
N ASP A 467 -27.82 22.10 -2.44
CA ASP A 467 -27.09 21.48 -3.55
C ASP A 467 -26.02 20.54 -3.00
N SER A 468 -25.92 19.33 -3.58
CA SER A 468 -25.09 18.25 -3.03
C SER A 468 -23.61 18.62 -2.89
N GLN A 469 -23.02 19.30 -3.87
CA GLN A 469 -21.61 19.70 -3.83
C GLN A 469 -21.39 20.80 -2.79
N TRP A 470 -22.29 21.80 -2.77
CA TRP A 470 -22.18 22.93 -1.85
C TRP A 470 -22.45 22.57 -0.39
N LEU A 471 -23.43 21.71 -0.15
CA LEU A 471 -23.75 21.17 1.17
C LEU A 471 -22.56 20.36 1.70
N GLN A 472 -22.05 19.42 0.91
CA GLN A 472 -20.98 18.54 1.36
C GLN A 472 -19.66 19.28 1.55
N TRP A 473 -19.29 20.19 0.64
CA TRP A 473 -18.05 20.96 0.77
C TRP A 473 -18.00 21.77 2.08
N ARG A 474 -19.11 22.41 2.46
CA ARG A 474 -19.18 23.15 3.74
C ARG A 474 -19.14 22.22 4.96
N ALA A 475 -19.81 21.07 4.89
CA ALA A 475 -19.74 20.06 5.95
C ALA A 475 -18.31 19.51 6.12
N ASP A 476 -17.57 19.34 5.02
CA ASP A 476 -16.17 18.91 5.04
C ASP A 476 -15.27 19.97 5.70
N VAL A 477 -15.47 21.26 5.41
CA VAL A 477 -14.74 22.36 6.09
C VAL A 477 -14.97 22.34 7.61
N LEU A 478 -16.20 22.08 8.07
CA LEU A 478 -16.48 21.93 9.51
C LEU A 478 -15.86 20.67 10.11
N THR A 479 -15.82 19.59 9.34
CA THR A 479 -15.18 18.33 9.76
C THR A 479 -13.66 18.48 9.85
N ASP A 480 -13.05 19.31 9.01
CA ASP A 480 -11.63 19.63 9.09
C ASP A 480 -11.31 20.49 10.32
N PHE A 481 -12.20 21.41 10.68
CA PHE A 481 -12.11 22.11 11.98
C PHE A 481 -12.18 21.12 13.16
N LEU A 482 -13.11 20.15 13.13
CA LEU A 482 -13.19 19.10 14.16
C LEU A 482 -11.91 18.25 14.20
N THR A 483 -11.30 17.99 13.05
CA THR A 483 -10.03 17.26 12.95
C THR A 483 -8.90 18.03 13.64
N ASN A 484 -8.80 19.34 13.39
CA ASN A 484 -7.82 20.20 14.06
C ASN A 484 -8.07 20.25 15.58
N LEU A 485 -9.32 20.43 16.01
CA LEU A 485 -9.70 20.40 17.43
C LEU A 485 -9.26 19.09 18.09
N TYR A 486 -9.61 17.96 17.49
CA TYR A 486 -9.24 16.63 17.97
C TYR A 486 -7.71 16.51 18.14
N GLN A 487 -6.94 16.90 17.11
CA GLN A 487 -5.48 16.85 17.15
C GLN A 487 -4.89 17.72 18.27
N GLN A 488 -5.41 18.93 18.48
CA GLN A 488 -4.91 19.79 19.56
C GLN A 488 -5.21 19.21 20.94
N ILE A 489 -6.40 18.65 21.14
CA ILE A 489 -6.80 18.04 22.41
C ILE A 489 -5.91 16.85 22.76
N ILE A 490 -5.75 15.90 21.83
CA ILE A 490 -5.00 14.67 22.13
C ILE A 490 -3.50 14.92 22.33
N ASN A 491 -2.95 15.97 21.70
CA ASN A 491 -1.55 16.38 21.89
C ASN A 491 -1.32 17.01 23.28
N ILE A 492 -2.36 17.61 23.88
CA ILE A 492 -2.31 18.14 25.25
C ILE A 492 -2.53 17.00 26.24
N ASN A 493 -3.61 16.23 26.08
CA ASN A 493 -3.93 15.09 26.95
C ASN A 493 -4.70 14.02 26.16
N PRO A 494 -4.08 12.87 25.83
CA PRO A 494 -4.72 11.80 25.07
C PRO A 494 -5.87 11.10 25.79
N ASN A 495 -6.05 11.32 27.11
CA ASN A 495 -7.13 10.72 27.88
C ASN A 495 -8.44 11.53 27.84
N LEU A 496 -8.42 12.78 27.34
CA LEU A 496 -9.61 13.63 27.30
C LEU A 496 -10.59 13.18 26.23
N ILE A 497 -11.83 12.96 26.63
CA ILE A 497 -12.93 12.56 25.75
C ILE A 497 -13.39 13.73 24.87
N ILE A 498 -13.51 13.48 23.56
CA ILE A 498 -14.23 14.35 22.62
C ILE A 498 -15.64 13.78 22.45
N SER A 499 -16.63 14.49 22.99
CA SER A 499 -18.05 14.14 22.88
C SER A 499 -18.80 15.11 21.98
N LEU A 500 -19.74 14.63 21.16
CA LEU A 500 -20.61 15.47 20.33
C LEU A 500 -22.06 15.02 20.40
N ALA A 501 -23.00 15.96 20.49
CA ALA A 501 -24.44 15.69 20.56
C ALA A 501 -25.22 16.27 19.37
N PRO A 502 -25.04 15.74 18.15
CA PRO A 502 -25.65 16.31 16.95
C PRO A 502 -27.13 15.98 16.83
N SER A 503 -27.80 16.71 15.94
CA SER A 503 -29.12 16.29 15.45
C SER A 503 -29.03 14.98 14.65
N PRO A 504 -30.09 14.15 14.61
CA PRO A 504 -30.05 12.86 13.90
C PRO A 504 -29.67 12.97 12.41
N TYR A 505 -28.82 12.06 11.93
CA TYR A 505 -28.45 11.96 10.52
C TYR A 505 -29.60 11.36 9.67
N PRO A 506 -29.78 11.78 8.39
CA PRO A 506 -29.06 12.83 7.67
C PRO A 506 -29.60 14.26 7.89
N TRP A 507 -30.61 14.44 8.74
CA TRP A 507 -31.23 15.75 8.97
C TRP A 507 -30.23 16.78 9.50
N GLY A 508 -29.35 16.39 10.45
CA GLY A 508 -28.28 17.26 10.95
C GLY A 508 -27.33 17.77 9.86
N LEU A 509 -26.99 16.92 8.89
CA LEU A 509 -26.20 17.30 7.72
C LEU A 509 -26.97 18.29 6.84
N GLN A 510 -28.22 17.97 6.51
CA GLN A 510 -29.03 18.76 5.58
C GLN A 510 -29.40 20.14 6.13
N GLU A 511 -29.56 20.28 7.44
CA GLU A 511 -30.04 21.52 8.06
C GLU A 511 -28.95 22.34 8.72
N TYR A 512 -27.89 21.70 9.23
CA TYR A 512 -26.85 22.29 10.06
C TYR A 512 -25.42 21.90 9.67
N LEU A 513 -25.26 21.21 8.54
CA LEU A 513 -23.94 20.76 8.04
C LEU A 513 -23.22 19.81 9.02
N GLN A 514 -23.96 19.16 9.90
CA GLN A 514 -23.43 18.18 10.86
C GLN A 514 -23.33 16.79 10.24
N ASP A 515 -22.17 16.49 9.64
CA ASP A 515 -21.89 15.17 9.05
C ASP A 515 -21.40 14.15 10.10
N SER A 516 -22.30 13.77 11.00
CA SER A 516 -21.98 12.80 12.07
C SER A 516 -21.50 11.43 11.55
N GLN A 517 -21.86 11.06 10.32
CA GLN A 517 -21.28 9.89 9.66
C GLN A 517 -19.79 10.09 9.41
N SER A 518 -19.39 11.19 8.75
CA SER A 518 -17.98 11.54 8.54
C SER A 518 -17.17 11.54 9.83
N TRP A 519 -17.74 12.08 10.91
CA TRP A 519 -17.02 12.23 12.17
C TRP A 519 -16.67 10.87 12.77
N MET A 520 -17.62 9.93 12.76
CA MET A 520 -17.41 8.57 13.22
C MET A 520 -16.52 7.75 12.28
N ASP A 521 -16.71 7.92 10.97
CA ASP A 521 -15.91 7.27 9.92
C ASP A 521 -14.44 7.67 9.99
N ARG A 522 -14.15 8.95 10.24
CA ARG A 522 -12.80 9.50 10.45
C ARG A 522 -12.30 9.31 11.89
N GLY A 523 -13.08 8.72 12.79
CA GLY A 523 -12.69 8.48 14.18
C GLY A 523 -12.37 9.76 14.96
N LEU A 524 -13.12 10.84 14.73
CA LEU A 524 -12.90 12.17 15.31
C LEU A 524 -13.68 12.41 16.60
N VAL A 525 -14.44 11.40 17.05
CA VAL A 525 -15.36 11.49 18.20
C VAL A 525 -15.20 10.22 19.01
N ASP A 526 -15.04 10.37 20.33
CA ASP A 526 -14.94 9.22 21.23
C ASP A 526 -16.33 8.78 21.73
N ILE A 527 -17.26 9.74 21.87
CA ILE A 527 -18.66 9.48 22.25
C ILE A 527 -19.59 10.38 21.45
N ILE A 528 -20.59 9.80 20.78
CA ILE A 528 -21.60 10.55 20.03
C ILE A 528 -22.99 10.37 20.63
N HIS A 529 -23.72 11.48 20.77
CA HIS A 529 -25.05 11.55 21.36
C HIS A 529 -26.10 12.04 20.36
N PRO A 530 -26.49 11.25 19.34
CA PRO A 530 -27.61 11.63 18.48
C PRO A 530 -28.85 11.94 19.32
N GLN A 531 -29.43 13.12 19.13
CA GLN A 531 -30.56 13.60 19.92
C GLN A 531 -31.87 12.89 19.53
N LEU A 532 -32.13 11.70 20.10
CA LEU A 532 -33.30 10.86 19.81
C LEU A 532 -34.54 11.31 20.62
N TYR A 533 -34.89 12.58 20.49
CA TYR A 533 -35.95 13.21 21.27
C TYR A 533 -37.34 12.79 20.79
N ARG A 534 -37.79 11.63 21.27
CA ARG A 534 -39.11 11.04 20.99
C ARG A 534 -39.93 10.93 22.27
N ARG A 535 -41.25 10.99 22.12
CA ARG A 535 -42.22 11.00 23.24
C ARG A 535 -42.99 9.68 23.36
N ASP A 536 -42.64 8.71 22.51
CA ASP A 536 -43.24 7.40 22.40
C ASP A 536 -42.14 6.37 22.03
N PHE A 537 -42.34 5.13 22.45
CA PHE A 537 -41.34 4.07 22.29
C PHE A 537 -41.18 3.66 20.82
N ALA A 538 -42.25 3.66 20.02
CA ALA A 538 -42.19 3.26 18.62
C ALA A 538 -41.29 4.19 17.80
N GLY A 539 -41.44 5.51 17.98
CA GLY A 539 -40.60 6.51 17.35
C GLY A 539 -39.15 6.46 17.83
N TYR A 540 -38.91 6.17 19.12
CA TYR A 540 -37.56 5.96 19.64
C TYR A 540 -36.89 4.74 19.00
N LYS A 541 -37.59 3.59 19.00
CA LYS A 541 -37.17 2.33 18.42
C LYS A 541 -36.73 2.49 16.96
N GLN A 542 -37.55 3.18 16.15
CA GLN A 542 -37.25 3.42 14.73
C GLN A 542 -35.93 4.17 14.52
N LEU A 543 -35.61 5.13 15.39
CA LEU A 543 -34.33 5.86 15.27
C LEU A 543 -33.15 4.99 15.71
N VAL A 544 -33.28 4.23 16.79
CA VAL A 544 -32.22 3.29 17.22
C VAL A 544 -31.94 2.26 16.13
N ASP A 545 -33.00 1.70 15.50
CA ASP A 545 -32.85 0.75 14.40
C ASP A 545 -32.10 1.37 13.21
N ARG A 546 -32.38 2.65 12.88
CA ARG A 546 -31.63 3.38 11.85
C ARG A 546 -30.16 3.53 12.22
N LEU A 547 -29.86 3.93 13.45
CA LEU A 547 -28.46 4.09 13.89
C LEU A 547 -27.67 2.78 13.73
N VAL A 548 -28.27 1.65 14.11
CA VAL A 548 -27.60 0.35 14.17
C VAL A 548 -27.56 -0.37 12.82
N ASN A 549 -28.61 -0.24 12.00
CA ASN A 549 -28.74 -1.01 10.76
C ASN A 549 -28.33 -0.21 9.52
N GLU A 550 -28.35 1.13 9.58
CA GLU A 550 -28.17 1.98 8.39
C GLU A 550 -27.00 2.96 8.52
N GLN A 551 -26.73 3.48 9.73
CA GLN A 551 -25.72 4.53 9.93
C GLN A 551 -24.35 3.98 10.35
N PHE A 552 -24.28 3.24 11.45
CA PHE A 552 -23.01 2.86 12.07
C PHE A 552 -22.68 1.38 11.90
N ILE A 553 -21.39 1.09 11.69
CA ILE A 553 -20.89 -0.29 11.66
C ILE A 553 -20.72 -0.84 13.09
N PRO A 554 -20.70 -2.16 13.29
CA PRO A 554 -20.57 -2.76 14.63
C PRO A 554 -19.40 -2.24 15.46
N GLN A 555 -18.27 -1.91 14.83
CA GLN A 555 -17.08 -1.36 15.48
C GLN A 555 -17.30 0.07 16.03
N GLN A 556 -18.24 0.82 15.48
CA GLN A 556 -18.57 2.18 15.92
C GLN A 556 -19.62 2.22 17.03
N LEU A 557 -20.48 1.19 17.14
CA LEU A 557 -21.61 1.17 18.08
C LEU A 557 -21.25 1.45 19.55
N PRO A 558 -20.10 0.98 20.09
CA PRO A 558 -19.78 1.27 21.49
C PRO A 558 -19.58 2.76 21.81
N ALA A 559 -19.31 3.61 20.81
CA ALA A 559 -19.20 5.06 20.97
C ALA A 559 -20.56 5.79 20.82
N VAL A 560 -21.62 5.08 20.41
CA VAL A 560 -22.95 5.66 20.19
C VAL A 560 -23.75 5.61 21.49
N ILE A 561 -24.09 6.77 22.04
CA ILE A 561 -24.75 6.93 23.34
C ILE A 561 -25.95 7.89 23.19
N PRO A 562 -27.15 7.41 22.84
CA PRO A 562 -28.28 8.25 22.48
C PRO A 562 -28.65 9.33 23.51
N GLY A 563 -28.94 10.54 23.03
CA GLY A 563 -29.55 11.60 23.83
C GLY A 563 -31.06 11.39 23.94
N MET A 564 -31.60 11.35 25.16
CA MET A 564 -33.01 11.05 25.42
C MET A 564 -33.74 12.24 26.05
N LEU A 565 -34.91 12.57 25.51
CA LEU A 565 -35.75 13.65 26.02
C LEU A 565 -36.60 13.17 27.19
N ILE A 566 -36.34 13.70 28.38
CA ILE A 566 -37.18 13.44 29.57
C ILE A 566 -38.05 14.65 29.96
N LYS A 567 -37.67 15.86 29.54
CA LYS A 567 -38.41 17.09 29.83
C LYS A 567 -38.19 18.17 28.78
N VAL A 568 -39.27 18.81 28.34
CA VAL A 568 -39.25 20.10 27.62
C VAL A 568 -40.59 20.80 27.78
N SER A 569 -40.59 22.09 28.10
CA SER A 569 -41.81 22.87 28.34
C SER A 569 -42.77 22.16 29.31
N ALA A 570 -43.98 21.78 28.89
CA ALA A 570 -44.94 21.01 29.69
C ALA A 570 -44.74 19.48 29.62
N TYR A 571 -44.01 18.97 28.63
CA TYR A 571 -43.81 17.54 28.46
C TYR A 571 -42.91 16.96 29.56
N ARG A 572 -43.29 15.78 30.07
CA ARG A 572 -42.56 14.95 31.02
C ARG A 572 -42.61 13.51 30.53
N SER A 573 -41.45 12.83 30.50
CA SER A 573 -41.40 11.40 30.26
C SER A 573 -41.88 10.63 31.50
N ASN A 574 -42.37 9.42 31.31
CA ASN A 574 -42.78 8.52 32.38
C ASN A 574 -41.76 7.38 32.60
N PRO A 575 -41.79 6.71 33.76
CA PRO A 575 -40.89 5.59 34.07
C PRO A 575 -40.90 4.45 33.04
N GLU A 576 -42.05 4.09 32.50
CA GLU A 576 -42.21 2.96 31.58
C GLU A 576 -41.49 3.21 30.26
N LEU A 577 -41.73 4.37 29.63
CA LEU A 577 -41.09 4.77 28.39
C LEU A 577 -39.57 4.84 28.55
N LEU A 578 -39.09 5.40 29.66
CA LEU A 578 -37.66 5.53 29.95
C LEU A 578 -36.99 4.15 30.04
N LEU A 579 -37.56 3.23 30.85
CA LEU A 579 -36.99 1.90 31.04
C LEU A 579 -37.03 1.06 29.76
N GLN A 580 -38.15 1.09 29.02
CA GLN A 580 -38.26 0.38 27.73
C GLN A 580 -37.22 0.86 26.73
N SER A 581 -36.99 2.18 26.66
CA SER A 581 -36.00 2.75 25.74
C SER A 581 -34.56 2.38 26.11
N ILE A 582 -34.21 2.41 27.40
CA ILE A 582 -32.89 1.98 27.88
C ILE A 582 -32.67 0.49 27.61
N GLN A 583 -33.65 -0.35 27.92
CA GLN A 583 -33.56 -1.79 27.64
C GLN A 583 -33.34 -2.04 26.14
N TYR A 584 -34.09 -1.33 25.28
CA TYR A 584 -33.94 -1.48 23.84
C TYR A 584 -32.53 -1.09 23.36
N ASN A 585 -31.92 -0.04 23.91
CA ASN A 585 -30.53 0.28 23.60
C ASN A 585 -29.60 -0.90 23.91
N ARG A 586 -29.73 -1.50 25.10
CA ARG A 586 -28.91 -2.64 25.52
C ARG A 586 -29.11 -3.84 24.58
N ASP A 587 -30.34 -4.14 24.18
CA ASP A 587 -30.68 -5.22 23.25
C ASP A 587 -30.06 -5.03 21.85
N ARG A 588 -29.70 -3.79 21.49
CA ARG A 588 -29.06 -3.43 20.23
C ARG A 588 -27.56 -3.18 20.34
N GLY A 589 -26.95 -3.50 21.48
CA GLY A 589 -25.51 -3.36 21.71
C GLY A 589 -25.06 -1.93 22.07
N ILE A 590 -26.00 -1.03 22.39
CA ILE A 590 -25.72 0.34 22.83
C ILE A 590 -25.62 0.38 24.36
N ASN A 591 -24.43 0.69 24.87
CA ASN A 591 -24.11 0.63 26.29
C ASN A 591 -24.09 2.02 26.98
N GLY A 592 -25.17 2.77 26.84
CA GLY A 592 -25.38 4.00 27.60
C GLY A 592 -26.42 4.94 27.00
N GLU A 593 -26.70 6.02 27.73
CA GLU A 593 -27.60 7.11 27.32
C GLU A 593 -27.28 8.40 28.07
N VAL A 594 -27.69 9.54 27.50
CA VAL A 594 -27.61 10.85 28.17
C VAL A 594 -29.00 11.48 28.23
N LEU A 595 -29.43 11.87 29.42
CA LEU A 595 -30.77 12.40 29.63
C LEU A 595 -30.79 13.92 29.55
N PHE A 596 -31.69 14.46 28.71
CA PHE A 596 -32.00 15.89 28.62
C PHE A 596 -33.28 16.17 29.43
N PHE A 597 -33.19 16.73 30.64
CA PHE A 597 -32.03 17.24 31.39
C PHE A 597 -32.30 17.14 32.91
N TYR A 598 -31.37 17.56 33.78
CA TYR A 598 -31.44 17.38 35.25
C TYR A 598 -32.81 17.65 35.89
N GLU A 599 -33.48 18.74 35.53
CA GLU A 599 -34.76 19.09 36.17
C GLU A 599 -35.87 18.08 35.88
N GLY A 600 -35.80 17.35 34.76
CA GLY A 600 -36.73 16.25 34.49
C GLY A 600 -36.62 15.10 35.48
N LEU A 601 -35.44 14.91 36.09
CA LEU A 601 -35.22 13.88 37.11
C LEU A 601 -35.79 14.27 38.48
N ARG A 602 -36.03 15.56 38.72
CA ARG A 602 -36.53 16.09 40.00
C ARG A 602 -38.06 16.20 40.07
N GLU A 603 -38.72 16.11 38.91
CA GLU A 603 -40.18 16.15 38.80
C GLU A 603 -40.83 14.93 39.47
N ASP A 604 -42.12 15.05 39.77
CA ASP A 604 -42.95 13.97 40.34
C ASP A 604 -42.31 13.31 41.57
N ASN A 605 -41.70 14.12 42.43
CA ASN A 605 -40.97 13.67 43.63
C ASN A 605 -39.85 12.67 43.27
N ASP A 606 -38.96 13.07 42.35
CA ASP A 606 -37.82 12.31 41.86
C ASP A 606 -38.18 10.95 41.23
N ALA A 607 -39.37 10.80 40.64
CA ALA A 607 -39.90 9.50 40.17
C ALA A 607 -38.94 8.78 39.20
N LEU A 608 -38.39 9.51 38.22
CA LEU A 608 -37.45 8.94 37.25
C LEU A 608 -36.12 8.56 37.92
N GLY A 609 -35.57 9.39 38.80
CA GLY A 609 -34.34 9.07 39.54
C GLY A 609 -34.50 7.84 40.46
N LYS A 610 -35.68 7.69 41.07
CA LYS A 610 -36.02 6.51 41.89
C LYS A 610 -36.13 5.24 41.05
N VAL A 611 -36.83 5.29 39.91
CA VAL A 611 -37.02 4.09 39.07
C VAL A 611 -35.71 3.62 38.45
N LEU A 612 -34.84 4.53 38.02
CA LEU A 612 -33.52 4.19 37.48
C LEU A 612 -32.68 3.44 38.53
N ARG A 613 -32.57 4.01 39.74
CA ARG A 613 -31.83 3.44 40.87
C ARG A 613 -32.36 2.08 41.31
N ALA A 614 -33.68 1.89 41.27
CA ALA A 614 -34.30 0.61 41.63
C ALA A 614 -34.13 -0.47 40.55
N ASN A 615 -33.76 -0.10 39.32
CA ASN A 615 -33.69 -1.00 38.18
C ASN A 615 -32.31 -0.95 37.49
N VAL A 616 -32.25 -0.35 36.29
CA VAL A 616 -31.08 -0.38 35.39
C VAL A 616 -29.83 0.26 35.99
N TYR A 617 -29.97 1.22 36.92
CA TYR A 617 -28.85 1.89 37.58
C TYR A 617 -28.59 1.39 39.02
N SER A 618 -29.15 0.23 39.40
CA SER A 618 -29.00 -0.34 40.75
C SER A 618 -27.56 -0.65 41.16
N LYS A 619 -26.68 -0.90 40.18
CA LYS A 619 -25.24 -1.10 40.40
C LYS A 619 -24.48 0.15 39.99
N SER A 620 -23.60 0.62 40.87
CA SER A 620 -22.67 1.71 40.54
C SER A 620 -21.69 1.26 39.45
N VAL A 621 -21.49 2.13 38.44
CA VAL A 621 -20.56 1.92 37.34
C VAL A 621 -19.74 3.20 37.18
N PRO A 622 -18.41 3.18 37.44
CA PRO A 622 -17.58 4.36 37.30
C PRO A 622 -17.41 4.75 35.83
N PHE A 623 -17.28 6.05 35.55
CA PHE A 623 -16.91 6.54 34.22
C PHE A 623 -15.42 6.28 33.98
N ASN A 624 -15.07 5.60 32.90
CA ASN A 624 -13.68 5.22 32.59
C ASN A 624 -13.22 5.81 31.24
N PRO A 625 -12.60 7.02 31.23
CA PRO A 625 -12.10 7.63 30.00
C PRO A 625 -11.09 6.77 29.25
N SER A 626 -10.18 6.10 29.97
CA SER A 626 -9.14 5.28 29.36
C SER A 626 -9.71 4.06 28.62
N ALA A 627 -10.77 3.43 29.14
CA ALA A 627 -11.44 2.33 28.45
C ALA A 627 -12.13 2.80 27.16
N ILE A 628 -12.74 3.98 27.17
CA ILE A 628 -13.35 4.59 25.98
C ILE A 628 -12.27 4.90 24.93
N LYS A 629 -11.14 5.50 25.37
CA LYS A 629 -10.00 5.84 24.50
C LYS A 629 -9.30 4.62 23.90
N ALA A 630 -9.21 3.52 24.64
CA ALA A 630 -8.64 2.27 24.15
C ALA A 630 -9.40 1.71 22.93
N GLY A 631 -10.71 1.96 22.84
CA GLY A 631 -11.54 1.60 21.67
C GLY A 631 -11.46 2.58 20.50
N GLY A 632 -10.81 3.73 20.66
CA GLY A 632 -10.74 4.81 19.67
C GLY A 632 -9.43 4.86 18.87
N PHE A 633 -9.21 5.98 18.18
CA PHE A 633 -8.03 6.22 17.34
C PHE A 633 -6.95 7.08 18.01
N THR A 634 -7.18 7.57 19.23
CA THR A 634 -6.29 8.53 19.90
C THR A 634 -4.85 8.02 20.01
N HIS A 635 -4.66 6.79 20.49
CA HIS A 635 -3.31 6.23 20.67
C HIS A 635 -2.53 6.09 19.35
N ARG A 636 -3.21 5.85 18.23
CA ARG A 636 -2.58 5.78 16.90
C ARG A 636 -2.06 7.14 16.42
N ARG A 637 -2.74 8.22 16.83
CA ARG A 637 -2.45 9.60 16.41
C ARG A 637 -1.42 10.32 17.28
N VAL A 638 -1.20 9.81 18.49
CA VAL A 638 -0.22 10.35 19.44
C VAL A 638 1.15 9.65 19.32
N GLY A 639 1.20 8.42 18.80
CA GLY A 639 2.45 7.68 18.55
C GLY A 639 3.28 8.19 17.35
N GLY A 640 4.34 7.44 16.99
CA GLY A 640 5.26 7.80 15.91
C GLY A 640 4.52 8.24 14.66
N LYS A 641 4.91 9.38 14.06
CA LYS A 641 4.17 9.99 12.97
C LYS A 641 4.75 9.61 11.62
N TYR A 642 3.87 9.24 10.70
CA TYR A 642 4.19 9.04 9.29
C TYR A 642 4.60 10.38 8.66
N ASN A 643 5.77 10.40 8.02
CA ASN A 643 6.27 11.57 7.29
C ASN A 643 6.88 11.12 5.98
N TYR A 644 6.57 11.80 4.89
CA TYR A 644 7.31 11.62 3.64
C TYR A 644 8.60 12.44 3.68
N ILE A 645 9.69 11.85 3.19
CA ILE A 645 10.99 12.50 3.03
C ILE A 645 11.45 12.42 1.57
N ASP A 646 12.17 13.44 1.14
CA ASP A 646 12.94 13.40 -0.11
C ASP A 646 14.30 12.69 0.08
N LEU A 647 15.07 12.56 -1.01
CA LEU A 647 16.41 11.95 -0.99
C LEU A 647 17.44 12.70 -0.11
N SER A 648 17.17 13.96 0.27
CA SER A 648 18.00 14.71 1.23
C SER A 648 17.62 14.44 2.69
N GLY A 649 16.51 13.72 2.92
CA GLY A 649 15.94 13.46 4.24
C GLY A 649 15.00 14.57 4.72
N LYS A 650 14.66 15.54 3.87
CA LYS A 650 13.78 16.66 4.24
C LYS A 650 12.31 16.24 4.16
N SER A 651 11.53 16.57 5.19
CA SER A 651 10.10 16.26 5.24
C SER A 651 9.28 17.05 4.21
N VAL A 652 8.30 16.39 3.60
CA VAL A 652 7.24 16.99 2.79
C VAL A 652 6.07 17.35 3.72
N ASN A 653 5.63 18.61 3.70
CA ASN A 653 4.54 19.08 4.57
C ASN A 653 3.20 18.48 4.12
N GLN A 654 2.45 17.86 5.04
CA GLN A 654 1.16 17.25 4.73
C GLN A 654 0.26 17.06 5.96
N PRO A 655 -1.06 16.87 5.77
CA PRO A 655 -1.97 16.49 6.84
C PRO A 655 -1.56 15.17 7.51
N GLN A 656 -1.85 15.04 8.80
CA GLN A 656 -1.57 13.81 9.56
C GLN A 656 -2.70 12.80 9.38
N PHE A 657 -2.34 11.59 8.96
CA PHE A 657 -3.22 10.44 8.77
C PHE A 657 -2.85 9.30 9.74
N ASP A 658 -3.80 8.39 10.00
CA ASP A 658 -3.57 7.20 10.83
C ASP A 658 -2.69 6.18 10.12
N TRP A 659 -2.76 6.16 8.78
CA TRP A 659 -1.94 5.34 7.90
C TRP A 659 -1.65 6.09 6.60
N ALA A 660 -0.50 5.82 6.01
CA ALA A 660 -0.12 6.28 4.68
C ALA A 660 0.71 5.19 3.99
N ASP A 661 0.62 5.10 2.65
CA ASP A 661 1.45 4.21 1.83
C ASP A 661 2.36 4.99 0.90
N SER A 662 3.32 4.33 0.26
CA SER A 662 4.15 4.98 -0.77
C SER A 662 3.33 5.52 -1.94
N PHE A 663 3.87 6.54 -2.63
CA PHE A 663 3.30 7.03 -3.86
C PHE A 663 3.41 5.97 -4.96
N GLN A 664 2.35 5.83 -5.75
CA GLN A 664 2.33 5.07 -6.98
C GLN A 664 1.43 5.80 -7.98
N GLU A 665 1.95 6.05 -9.17
CA GLU A 665 1.29 6.86 -10.19
C GLU A 665 0.87 8.25 -9.68
N GLU A 666 1.75 8.90 -8.92
CA GLU A 666 1.58 10.21 -8.28
C GLU A 666 0.49 10.28 -7.21
N ARG A 667 0.02 9.13 -6.70
CA ARG A 667 -1.01 9.05 -5.67
C ARG A 667 -0.56 8.15 -4.53
N ALA A 668 -0.81 8.57 -3.30
CA ALA A 668 -0.59 7.73 -2.13
C ALA A 668 -1.92 7.46 -1.43
N ARG A 669 -2.12 6.21 -0.99
CA ARG A 669 -3.28 5.86 -0.15
C ARG A 669 -3.05 6.38 1.24
N VAL A 670 -4.11 6.90 1.85
CA VAL A 670 -4.11 7.37 3.24
C VAL A 670 -5.36 6.87 3.96
N LYS A 671 -5.26 6.67 5.27
CA LYS A 671 -6.38 6.25 6.11
C LYS A 671 -6.56 7.20 7.29
N MET A 672 -7.81 7.54 7.59
CA MET A 672 -8.19 8.21 8.84
C MET A 672 -9.44 7.53 9.39
N GLY A 673 -9.34 7.08 10.63
CA GLY A 673 -10.36 6.25 11.25
C GLY A 673 -10.52 4.94 10.49
N TYR A 674 -11.74 4.71 10.05
CA TYR A 674 -12.15 3.51 9.31
C TYR A 674 -12.02 3.68 7.79
N LYS A 675 -11.88 4.90 7.27
CA LYS A 675 -11.96 5.18 5.83
C LYS A 675 -10.62 5.47 5.18
N TRP A 676 -10.47 4.96 3.97
CA TRP A 676 -9.37 5.25 3.06
C TRP A 676 -9.70 6.40 2.11
N GLY A 677 -8.65 7.02 1.58
CA GLY A 677 -8.67 7.93 0.44
C GLY A 677 -7.27 8.08 -0.15
N TYR A 678 -7.09 9.11 -0.98
CA TYR A 678 -5.83 9.35 -1.69
C TYR A 678 -5.37 10.77 -1.52
N ILE A 679 -4.04 10.95 -1.50
CA ILE A 679 -3.39 12.26 -1.56
C ILE A 679 -2.54 12.40 -2.81
N ASP A 680 -2.32 13.65 -3.23
CA ASP A 680 -1.27 14.03 -4.17
C ASP A 680 0.10 14.18 -3.49
N LYS A 681 1.14 14.43 -4.29
CA LYS A 681 2.52 14.63 -3.82
C LYS A 681 2.72 15.86 -2.93
N ASN A 682 1.77 16.80 -2.93
CA ASN A 682 1.77 17.96 -2.04
C ASN A 682 1.03 17.67 -0.72
N GLY A 683 0.52 16.45 -0.54
CA GLY A 683 -0.27 16.05 0.63
C GLY A 683 -1.74 16.44 0.56
N GLY A 684 -2.20 17.00 -0.57
CA GLY A 684 -3.60 17.39 -0.77
C GLY A 684 -4.50 16.17 -0.98
N LEU A 685 -5.62 16.08 -0.26
CA LEU A 685 -6.64 15.03 -0.49
C LEU A 685 -7.24 15.17 -1.89
N ILE A 686 -7.19 14.08 -2.65
CA ILE A 686 -7.77 13.98 -4.01
C ILE A 686 -9.28 13.77 -3.94
N SER A 687 -9.74 13.01 -2.96
CA SER A 687 -11.15 12.75 -2.70
C SER A 687 -11.41 12.65 -1.20
N ARG A 688 -12.69 12.75 -0.82
CA ARG A 688 -13.12 12.54 0.57
C ARG A 688 -12.71 11.13 1.02
N LEU A 689 -12.30 11.02 2.28
CA LEU A 689 -12.06 9.74 2.95
C LEU A 689 -13.40 9.02 3.11
N GLN A 690 -13.71 8.11 2.19
CA GLN A 690 -15.02 7.44 2.13
C GLN A 690 -14.94 5.95 1.78
N PHE A 691 -13.76 5.45 1.40
CA PHE A 691 -13.61 4.07 0.93
C PHE A 691 -13.39 3.12 2.10
N ASP A 692 -14.09 1.98 2.09
CA ASP A 692 -13.90 0.90 3.07
C ASP A 692 -12.56 0.19 2.83
N GLU A 693 -12.18 0.04 1.56
CA GLU A 693 -10.89 -0.47 1.08
C GLU A 693 -10.46 0.32 -0.17
N ALA A 694 -9.16 0.41 -0.41
CA ALA A 694 -8.56 1.15 -1.53
C ALA A 694 -7.25 0.47 -1.94
N GLU A 695 -7.02 0.29 -3.24
CA GLU A 695 -5.77 -0.26 -3.81
C GLU A 695 -4.90 0.79 -4.49
N PHE A 696 -3.63 0.47 -4.76
CA PHE A 696 -2.78 1.38 -5.52
C PHE A 696 -3.34 1.65 -6.92
N PHE A 697 -3.02 2.83 -7.46
CA PHE A 697 -3.29 3.13 -8.86
C PHE A 697 -2.51 2.20 -9.79
N SER A 698 -3.20 1.68 -10.80
CA SER A 698 -2.64 0.88 -11.88
C SER A 698 -3.33 1.26 -13.18
N GLU A 699 -2.55 1.65 -14.18
CA GLU A 699 -3.02 2.07 -15.49
C GLU A 699 -4.02 3.25 -15.42
N GLY A 700 -3.78 4.18 -14.49
CA GLY A 700 -4.61 5.36 -14.31
C GLY A 700 -5.85 5.18 -13.44
N LEU A 701 -6.18 3.96 -13.01
CA LEU A 701 -7.35 3.65 -12.18
C LEU A 701 -6.96 2.99 -10.86
N ALA A 702 -7.73 3.26 -9.81
CA ALA A 702 -7.57 2.60 -8.52
C ALA A 702 -8.85 1.85 -8.14
N LEU A 703 -8.69 0.60 -7.69
CA LEU A 703 -9.77 -0.21 -7.15
C LEU A 703 -10.17 0.33 -5.77
N VAL A 704 -11.46 0.53 -5.54
CA VAL A 704 -12.01 0.97 -4.25
C VAL A 704 -13.25 0.19 -3.88
N LYS A 705 -13.50 0.07 -2.57
CA LYS A 705 -14.69 -0.56 -2.02
C LYS A 705 -15.55 0.46 -1.28
N ILE A 706 -16.84 0.46 -1.58
CA ILE A 706 -17.84 1.28 -0.89
C ILE A 706 -19.05 0.38 -0.64
N ALA A 707 -19.52 0.31 0.61
CA ALA A 707 -20.70 -0.45 1.00
C ALA A 707 -20.65 -1.92 0.51
N ASN A 708 -19.52 -2.59 0.75
CA ASN A 708 -19.24 -3.98 0.37
C ASN A 708 -19.17 -4.30 -1.13
N LYS A 709 -19.19 -3.30 -2.01
CA LYS A 709 -19.01 -3.49 -3.45
C LYS A 709 -17.76 -2.80 -3.95
N TYR A 710 -17.13 -3.39 -4.96
CA TYR A 710 -15.93 -2.88 -5.59
C TYR A 710 -16.26 -2.08 -6.86
N GLY A 711 -15.55 -0.98 -7.06
CA GLY A 711 -15.58 -0.11 -8.24
C GLY A 711 -14.22 0.53 -8.46
N TYR A 712 -14.11 1.46 -9.41
CA TYR A 712 -12.83 2.08 -9.78
C TYR A 712 -12.95 3.58 -9.91
N LEU A 713 -11.91 4.30 -9.48
CA LEU A 713 -11.78 5.73 -9.62
C LEU A 713 -10.55 6.14 -10.41
N ASP A 714 -10.60 7.31 -11.02
CA ASP A 714 -9.48 7.92 -11.73
C ASP A 714 -8.59 8.78 -10.81
N LYS A 715 -7.48 9.29 -11.34
CA LYS A 715 -6.52 10.13 -10.59
C LYS A 715 -7.10 11.47 -10.10
N THR A 716 -8.27 11.88 -10.57
CA THR A 716 -8.99 13.06 -10.08
C THR A 716 -9.88 12.73 -8.88
N GLY A 717 -10.01 11.45 -8.51
CA GLY A 717 -10.87 11.00 -7.42
C GLY A 717 -12.29 10.65 -7.87
N LYS A 718 -12.60 10.74 -9.17
CA LYS A 718 -13.93 10.46 -9.71
C LYS A 718 -14.11 8.97 -9.93
N LEU A 719 -15.22 8.41 -9.44
CA LEU A 719 -15.63 7.04 -9.74
C LEU A 719 -15.98 6.92 -11.23
N VAL A 720 -15.15 6.22 -11.99
CA VAL A 720 -15.38 5.94 -13.42
C VAL A 720 -16.19 4.66 -13.62
N ILE A 721 -16.03 3.69 -12.71
CA ILE A 721 -16.82 2.47 -12.66
C ILE A 721 -17.44 2.41 -11.26
N PRO A 722 -18.76 2.63 -11.13
CA PRO A 722 -19.43 2.61 -9.84
C PRO A 722 -19.25 1.28 -9.09
N PRO A 723 -19.25 1.28 -7.75
CA PRO A 723 -19.20 0.08 -6.94
C PRO A 723 -20.34 -0.89 -7.28
N GLN A 724 -20.01 -2.06 -7.84
CA GLN A 724 -20.99 -3.07 -8.26
C GLN A 724 -20.50 -4.52 -8.15
N PHE A 725 -19.19 -4.74 -8.11
CA PHE A 725 -18.59 -6.08 -8.13
C PHE A 725 -18.46 -6.68 -6.72
N GLU A 726 -18.55 -8.01 -6.62
CA GLU A 726 -18.38 -8.76 -5.36
C GLU A 726 -16.91 -8.80 -4.91
N ALA A 727 -15.99 -8.90 -5.88
CA ALA A 727 -14.55 -8.84 -5.74
C ALA A 727 -13.93 -8.37 -7.05
N ALA A 728 -12.71 -7.86 -7.02
CA ALA A 728 -12.03 -7.30 -8.18
C ALA A 728 -10.51 -7.21 -7.97
N ASN A 729 -9.75 -7.19 -9.05
CA ASN A 729 -8.30 -6.94 -9.07
C ASN A 729 -8.00 -5.61 -9.78
N SER A 730 -6.81 -5.03 -9.58
CA SER A 730 -6.37 -3.84 -10.32
C SER A 730 -6.21 -4.12 -11.82
N PHE A 731 -6.37 -3.06 -12.64
CA PHE A 731 -6.15 -3.12 -14.08
C PHE A 731 -4.70 -3.51 -14.42
N SER A 732 -4.56 -4.42 -15.38
CA SER A 732 -3.28 -4.85 -15.94
C SER A 732 -3.45 -5.20 -17.42
N GLU A 733 -2.61 -4.61 -18.25
CA GLU A 733 -2.65 -4.65 -19.70
C GLU A 733 -4.03 -4.33 -20.32
N GLY A 734 -4.74 -3.38 -19.72
CA GLY A 734 -6.04 -2.89 -20.17
C GLY A 734 -7.24 -3.70 -19.70
N LEU A 735 -7.07 -4.74 -18.87
CA LEU A 735 -8.18 -5.55 -18.33
C LEU A 735 -8.07 -5.71 -16.82
N ALA A 736 -9.21 -5.85 -16.14
CA ALA A 736 -9.27 -6.17 -14.71
C ALA A 736 -10.17 -7.38 -14.46
N ALA A 737 -9.71 -8.33 -13.63
CA ALA A 737 -10.52 -9.45 -13.20
C ALA A 737 -11.58 -8.99 -12.20
N VAL A 738 -12.84 -9.40 -12.39
CA VAL A 738 -13.96 -9.07 -11.50
C VAL A 738 -14.84 -10.27 -11.24
N LYS A 739 -15.45 -10.30 -10.05
CA LYS A 739 -16.36 -11.36 -9.63
C LYS A 739 -17.81 -10.91 -9.71
N VAL A 740 -18.61 -11.66 -10.47
CA VAL A 740 -20.04 -11.45 -10.70
C VAL A 740 -20.75 -12.80 -10.58
N GLY A 741 -21.75 -12.91 -9.71
CA GLY A 741 -22.51 -14.15 -9.53
C GLY A 741 -21.63 -15.30 -9.02
N GLY A 742 -20.65 -15.01 -8.17
CA GLY A 742 -19.76 -16.02 -7.62
C GLY A 742 -18.62 -16.51 -8.54
N LYS A 743 -18.55 -16.06 -9.80
CA LYS A 743 -17.51 -16.45 -10.78
C LYS A 743 -16.70 -15.24 -11.26
N TRP A 744 -15.47 -15.50 -11.69
CA TRP A 744 -14.56 -14.49 -12.22
C TRP A 744 -14.65 -14.36 -13.74
N GLY A 745 -14.65 -13.11 -14.21
CA GLY A 745 -14.52 -12.68 -15.61
C GLY A 745 -13.62 -11.44 -15.70
N TYR A 746 -13.60 -10.75 -16.83
CA TYR A 746 -12.75 -9.56 -17.02
C TYR A 746 -13.50 -8.41 -17.66
N ILE A 747 -13.22 -7.20 -17.17
CA ILE A 747 -13.76 -5.94 -17.67
C ILE A 747 -12.67 -5.10 -18.35
N ASP A 748 -13.10 -4.22 -19.24
CA ASP A 748 -12.27 -3.12 -19.77
C ASP A 748 -12.34 -1.87 -18.86
N PRO A 749 -11.55 -0.80 -19.13
CA PRO A 749 -11.53 0.41 -18.31
C PRO A 749 -12.84 1.22 -18.32
N THR A 750 -13.81 0.86 -19.18
CA THR A 750 -15.15 1.44 -19.18
C THR A 750 -16.11 0.66 -18.26
N GLY A 751 -15.69 -0.49 -17.74
CA GLY A 751 -16.47 -1.38 -16.89
C GLY A 751 -17.27 -2.44 -17.65
N ILE A 752 -17.09 -2.55 -18.98
CA ILE A 752 -17.80 -3.54 -19.80
C ILE A 752 -17.13 -4.89 -19.63
N LEU A 753 -17.92 -5.93 -19.33
CA LEU A 753 -17.45 -7.31 -19.22
C LEU A 753 -17.11 -7.85 -20.62
N VAL A 754 -15.81 -7.96 -20.91
CA VAL A 754 -15.29 -8.45 -22.20
C VAL A 754 -14.98 -9.95 -22.19
N ILE A 755 -14.75 -10.52 -21.01
CA ILE A 755 -14.64 -11.97 -20.79
C ILE A 755 -15.70 -12.36 -19.76
N PRO A 756 -16.73 -13.15 -20.13
CA PRO A 756 -17.81 -13.53 -19.23
C PRO A 756 -17.32 -14.20 -17.94
N ALA A 757 -18.05 -13.96 -16.84
CA ALA A 757 -17.76 -14.56 -15.56
C ALA A 757 -18.05 -16.07 -15.59
N GLN A 758 -16.99 -16.87 -15.62
CA GLN A 758 -17.10 -18.34 -15.74
C GLN A 758 -16.01 -19.11 -14.98
N PHE A 759 -14.98 -18.43 -14.49
CA PHE A 759 -13.84 -19.06 -13.81
C PHE A 759 -14.03 -19.07 -12.29
N ASP A 760 -13.45 -20.07 -11.62
CA ASP A 760 -13.44 -20.15 -10.15
C ASP A 760 -12.35 -19.25 -9.54
N GLU A 761 -11.24 -19.08 -10.26
CA GLU A 761 -10.16 -18.14 -9.96
C GLU A 761 -9.66 -17.46 -11.24
N ALA A 762 -9.18 -16.23 -11.13
CA ALA A 762 -8.60 -15.45 -12.22
C ALA A 762 -7.53 -14.48 -11.70
N ASP A 763 -6.36 -14.48 -12.34
CA ASP A 763 -5.24 -13.56 -12.04
C ASP A 763 -5.19 -12.41 -13.06
N SER A 764 -4.40 -11.38 -12.78
CA SER A 764 -4.19 -10.26 -13.72
C SER A 764 -3.42 -10.69 -14.99
N PHE A 765 -3.69 -10.05 -16.11
CA PHE A 765 -2.96 -10.28 -17.37
C PHE A 765 -1.49 -9.86 -17.26
N ALA A 766 -0.60 -10.66 -17.84
CA ALA A 766 0.82 -10.35 -18.04
C ALA A 766 1.33 -11.03 -19.31
N GLN A 767 1.99 -10.26 -20.17
CA GLN A 767 2.45 -10.65 -21.50
C GLN A 767 1.34 -11.26 -22.37
N GLY A 768 0.13 -10.69 -22.30
CA GLY A 768 -1.03 -11.12 -23.10
C GLY A 768 -1.77 -12.35 -22.58
N LEU A 769 -1.31 -12.97 -21.48
CA LEU A 769 -1.93 -14.15 -20.88
C LEU A 769 -2.31 -13.92 -19.42
N ALA A 770 -3.38 -14.56 -18.95
CA ALA A 770 -3.78 -14.58 -17.55
C ALA A 770 -4.02 -16.01 -17.07
N ARG A 771 -3.59 -16.32 -15.85
CA ARG A 771 -3.91 -17.60 -15.21
C ARG A 771 -5.40 -17.62 -14.84
N VAL A 772 -6.06 -18.73 -15.12
CA VAL A 772 -7.42 -19.01 -14.66
C VAL A 772 -7.50 -20.44 -14.10
N ALA A 773 -8.43 -20.67 -13.19
CA ALA A 773 -8.71 -22.00 -12.66
C ALA A 773 -10.20 -22.35 -12.75
N ILE A 774 -10.46 -23.63 -12.95
CA ILE A 774 -11.80 -24.22 -12.98
C ILE A 774 -11.82 -25.40 -12.01
N ILE A 775 -12.86 -25.49 -11.18
CA ILE A 775 -13.10 -26.65 -10.31
C ILE A 775 -13.73 -27.77 -11.15
N TYR A 776 -13.03 -28.90 -11.27
CA TYR A 776 -13.65 -30.12 -11.81
C TYR A 776 -14.45 -30.81 -10.70
N PRO A 777 -15.77 -31.04 -10.86
CA PRO A 777 -16.50 -31.93 -9.98
C PRO A 777 -15.91 -33.34 -10.13
N SER A 778 -15.57 -33.98 -9.01
CA SER A 778 -15.06 -35.35 -8.98
C SER A 778 -16.07 -36.29 -9.64
N ASN A 779 -15.72 -36.84 -10.81
CA ASN A 779 -16.54 -37.84 -11.47
C ASN A 779 -16.27 -39.21 -10.82
N PRO A 780 -17.27 -40.00 -10.40
CA PRO A 780 -17.05 -41.39 -10.01
C PRO A 780 -16.52 -42.17 -11.22
N GLU A 781 -15.55 -43.06 -10.99
CA GLU A 781 -14.87 -43.82 -12.03
C GLU A 781 -15.85 -44.49 -13.03
N PRO A 782 -15.56 -44.46 -14.34
CA PRO A 782 -16.29 -45.28 -15.29
C PRO A 782 -15.76 -46.72 -15.21
N THR A 783 -16.59 -47.65 -14.72
CA THR A 783 -16.31 -49.08 -14.81
C THR A 783 -16.35 -49.54 -16.26
N ASN A 784 -15.20 -49.97 -16.76
CA ASN A 784 -14.95 -51.04 -17.75
C ASN A 784 -15.60 -51.01 -19.15
N SER A 785 -14.68 -50.88 -20.11
CA SER A 785 -14.50 -51.72 -21.32
C SER A 785 -15.04 -51.25 -22.68
N PRO A 786 -14.26 -51.48 -23.76
CA PRO A 786 -14.44 -50.82 -25.05
C PRO A 786 -15.26 -51.67 -26.02
N ILE A 787 -16.16 -51.04 -26.77
CA ILE A 787 -16.75 -51.61 -27.99
C ILE A 787 -16.39 -50.69 -29.17
N SER A 788 -15.74 -51.31 -30.15
CA SER A 788 -15.24 -50.77 -31.41
C SER A 788 -16.37 -50.23 -32.32
N PRO A 789 -16.09 -49.31 -33.27
CA PRO A 789 -17.11 -48.55 -33.98
C PRO A 789 -17.61 -49.28 -35.23
N ASN A 790 -18.82 -48.93 -35.67
CA ASN A 790 -19.22 -49.10 -37.07
C ASN A 790 -19.96 -47.85 -37.56
N PRO A 791 -19.68 -47.34 -38.77
CA PRO A 791 -20.20 -46.08 -39.26
C PRO A 791 -21.39 -46.30 -40.21
N THR A 792 -22.43 -45.48 -40.11
CA THR A 792 -23.38 -45.32 -41.22
C THR A 792 -23.91 -43.89 -41.29
N ASN A 793 -23.47 -43.23 -42.36
CA ASN A 793 -24.28 -42.56 -43.38
C ASN A 793 -25.26 -41.44 -43.02
N SER A 794 -24.94 -40.32 -43.69
CA SER A 794 -25.81 -39.61 -44.64
C SER A 794 -26.74 -38.56 -44.03
N SER A 795 -26.63 -37.31 -44.49
CA SER A 795 -27.59 -36.71 -45.45
C SER A 795 -28.61 -35.88 -44.65
N THR A 796 -28.97 -34.64 -44.95
CA THR A 796 -28.81 -33.77 -46.11
C THR A 796 -29.52 -32.46 -45.77
N ASN A 797 -28.95 -31.36 -46.25
CA ASN A 797 -29.63 -30.17 -46.79
C ASN A 797 -30.44 -29.23 -45.88
N PRO A 798 -30.68 -27.99 -46.36
CA PRO A 798 -30.32 -26.81 -45.59
C PRO A 798 -31.47 -25.78 -45.69
N ASN A 799 -31.07 -24.51 -45.66
CA ASN A 799 -31.71 -23.37 -46.30
C ASN A 799 -32.61 -22.48 -45.43
N PRO A 800 -32.64 -21.18 -45.79
CA PRO A 800 -32.43 -20.09 -44.87
C PRO A 800 -33.64 -19.14 -44.94
N THR A 801 -33.58 -17.96 -44.32
CA THR A 801 -33.97 -16.68 -44.98
C THR A 801 -33.90 -15.48 -44.02
N ASN A 802 -33.18 -14.47 -44.49
CA ASN A 802 -33.45 -13.02 -44.49
C ASN A 802 -33.63 -12.21 -43.18
N SER A 803 -32.54 -11.48 -42.86
CA SER A 803 -32.37 -10.02 -42.59
C SER A 803 -33.57 -9.06 -42.77
N PRO A 804 -33.46 -7.77 -42.36
CA PRO A 804 -32.72 -7.15 -41.24
C PRO A 804 -33.58 -6.11 -40.48
N THR A 805 -33.14 -5.63 -39.31
CA THR A 805 -33.32 -4.23 -38.86
C THR A 805 -32.55 -3.97 -37.55
N ASN A 806 -31.83 -2.86 -37.52
CA ASN A 806 -31.16 -2.18 -36.40
C ASN A 806 -31.73 -0.72 -36.40
N PRO A 807 -31.65 0.16 -35.38
CA PRO A 807 -30.89 0.06 -34.12
C PRO A 807 -31.57 0.61 -32.84
N ASN A 808 -31.10 0.17 -31.66
CA ASN A 808 -30.48 1.01 -30.60
C ASN A 808 -30.40 0.27 -29.24
N PRO A 809 -29.33 0.48 -28.46
CA PRO A 809 -29.07 -0.28 -27.24
C PRO A 809 -29.69 0.42 -26.04
N THR A 810 -30.51 -0.30 -25.28
CA THR A 810 -30.94 0.11 -23.94
C THR A 810 -30.54 -0.96 -22.93
N ASN A 811 -29.85 -0.49 -21.90
CA ASN A 811 -29.49 -1.11 -20.62
C ASN A 811 -30.28 -2.38 -20.27
N PHE A 812 -29.61 -3.53 -20.27
CA PHE A 812 -30.10 -4.73 -19.61
C PHE A 812 -29.66 -4.74 -18.14
N ILE A 813 -30.59 -4.37 -17.27
CA ILE A 813 -30.60 -4.74 -15.86
C ILE A 813 -31.06 -6.21 -15.82
N ILE A 814 -30.21 -7.13 -15.37
CA ILE A 814 -30.63 -8.51 -15.10
C ILE A 814 -31.01 -8.60 -13.62
N ASN A 815 -32.32 -8.63 -13.37
CA ASN A 815 -32.91 -9.15 -12.14
C ASN A 815 -32.90 -10.68 -12.20
N LEU A 816 -32.23 -11.33 -11.24
CA LEU A 816 -32.49 -12.73 -10.91
C LEU A 816 -32.74 -12.79 -9.40
N GLU A 817 -33.98 -13.09 -9.04
CA GLU A 817 -34.43 -13.33 -7.66
C GLU A 817 -33.86 -14.66 -7.11
N PRO A 818 -33.66 -14.77 -5.78
CA PRO A 818 -33.02 -15.92 -5.15
C PRO A 818 -34.02 -17.05 -4.89
N THR A 819 -33.64 -18.29 -5.19
CA THR A 819 -34.36 -19.48 -4.73
C THR A 819 -33.62 -20.18 -3.59
N ASN A 820 -34.42 -20.70 -2.66
CA ASN A 820 -34.07 -21.13 -1.32
C ASN A 820 -33.06 -22.29 -1.22
N SER A 821 -32.28 -22.28 -0.13
CA SER A 821 -31.47 -23.40 0.37
C SER A 821 -32.30 -24.66 0.65
N PRO A 822 -31.65 -25.83 0.58
CA PRO A 822 -31.70 -26.70 1.75
C PRO A 822 -30.32 -27.25 2.20
N THR A 823 -30.33 -27.59 3.48
CA THR A 823 -29.32 -28.11 4.39
C THR A 823 -28.39 -29.22 3.89
N ASN A 824 -27.13 -29.10 4.34
CA ASN A 824 -25.99 -30.03 4.27
C ASN A 824 -26.29 -31.42 4.88
N PRO A 825 -25.74 -32.50 4.30
CA PRO A 825 -24.73 -33.25 5.05
C PRO A 825 -23.46 -33.56 4.25
N ASN A 826 -22.32 -33.42 4.92
CA ASN A 826 -20.97 -33.70 4.43
C ASN A 826 -20.84 -35.08 3.77
N PRO A 827 -20.11 -35.15 2.65
CA PRO A 827 -18.93 -36.00 2.61
C PRO A 827 -17.70 -35.25 2.05
N THR A 828 -16.54 -35.57 2.59
CA THR A 828 -15.21 -35.12 2.19
C THR A 828 -14.91 -35.53 0.75
N ASN A 829 -15.20 -34.65 -0.22
CA ASN A 829 -14.83 -34.81 -1.63
C ASN A 829 -13.70 -33.85 -1.98
N SER A 830 -12.51 -34.39 -2.26
CA SER A 830 -11.36 -33.62 -2.74
C SER A 830 -11.58 -33.18 -4.19
N SER A 831 -12.16 -31.99 -4.39
CA SER A 831 -12.17 -31.32 -5.69
C SER A 831 -10.74 -30.96 -6.11
N THR A 832 -10.36 -31.28 -7.36
CA THR A 832 -9.05 -30.90 -7.89
C THR A 832 -9.18 -29.63 -8.71
N ILE A 833 -8.66 -28.52 -8.20
CA ILE A 833 -8.47 -27.27 -8.94
C ILE A 833 -7.26 -27.46 -9.87
N LYS A 834 -7.42 -27.16 -11.15
CA LYS A 834 -6.31 -27.10 -12.11
C LYS A 834 -6.26 -25.74 -12.76
N SER A 835 -5.04 -25.29 -13.04
CA SER A 835 -4.76 -23.96 -13.59
C SER A 835 -4.37 -24.05 -15.06
N GLY A 836 -4.91 -23.14 -15.86
CA GLY A 836 -4.57 -22.93 -17.27
C GLY A 836 -4.40 -21.44 -17.56
N TYR A 837 -4.29 -21.09 -18.84
CA TYR A 837 -4.06 -19.71 -19.26
C TYR A 837 -4.98 -19.32 -20.41
N ILE A 838 -5.54 -18.12 -20.32
CA ILE A 838 -6.35 -17.49 -21.37
C ILE A 838 -5.62 -16.31 -22.00
N ASP A 839 -5.95 -16.01 -23.25
CA ASP A 839 -5.60 -14.73 -23.87
C ASP A 839 -6.63 -13.63 -23.54
N LYS A 840 -6.38 -12.41 -24.03
CA LYS A 840 -7.26 -11.24 -23.82
C LYS A 840 -8.65 -11.35 -24.47
N THR A 841 -8.89 -12.37 -25.31
CA THR A 841 -10.22 -12.67 -25.86
C THR A 841 -11.00 -13.66 -24.99
N GLY A 842 -10.37 -14.21 -23.94
CA GLY A 842 -10.92 -15.25 -23.08
C GLY A 842 -10.71 -16.66 -23.63
N LYS A 843 -9.98 -16.82 -24.74
CA LYS A 843 -9.68 -18.14 -25.30
C LYS A 843 -8.61 -18.83 -24.47
N LEU A 844 -8.88 -20.08 -24.09
CA LEU A 844 -7.88 -20.95 -23.46
C LEU A 844 -6.72 -21.23 -24.43
N ILE A 845 -5.54 -20.74 -24.09
CA ILE A 845 -4.28 -21.02 -24.79
C ILE A 845 -3.62 -22.26 -24.20
N ILE A 846 -3.70 -22.40 -22.88
CA ILE A 846 -3.14 -23.53 -22.15
C ILE A 846 -4.25 -24.12 -21.29
N ILE A 847 -4.66 -25.34 -21.63
CA ILE A 847 -5.78 -26.03 -20.97
C ILE A 847 -5.43 -26.29 -19.51
N PRO A 848 -6.36 -26.08 -18.54
CA PRO A 848 -6.06 -26.29 -17.13
C PRO A 848 -5.63 -27.71 -16.80
N ASN A 849 -4.33 -27.92 -16.59
CA ASN A 849 -3.74 -29.24 -16.31
C ASN A 849 -2.64 -29.21 -15.24
N PHE A 850 -2.14 -28.03 -14.86
CA PHE A 850 -1.14 -27.86 -13.82
C PHE A 850 -1.78 -27.74 -12.43
N ASP A 851 -1.04 -28.13 -11.40
CA ASP A 851 -1.47 -27.94 -10.01
C ASP A 851 -1.64 -26.44 -9.71
N THR A 852 -0.70 -25.62 -10.20
CA THR A 852 -0.79 -24.15 -10.25
C THR A 852 0.30 -23.59 -11.17
N GLY A 853 0.28 -22.28 -11.45
CA GLY A 853 1.28 -21.60 -12.26
C GLY A 853 1.42 -20.10 -11.92
N SER A 854 2.54 -19.51 -12.33
CA SER A 854 2.80 -18.07 -12.18
C SER A 854 2.31 -17.28 -13.40
N TYR A 855 2.35 -15.94 -13.30
CA TYR A 855 2.26 -15.07 -14.46
C TYR A 855 3.49 -15.25 -15.39
N PHE A 856 3.36 -14.84 -16.65
CA PHE A 856 4.45 -14.86 -17.63
C PHE A 856 5.40 -13.68 -17.43
N SER A 857 6.71 -13.95 -17.41
CA SER A 857 7.78 -12.95 -17.41
C SER A 857 8.88 -13.39 -18.35
N GLU A 858 9.26 -12.53 -19.27
CA GLU A 858 10.22 -12.82 -20.34
C GLU A 858 9.91 -14.11 -21.14
N GLU A 859 8.62 -14.28 -21.48
CA GLU A 859 8.04 -15.38 -22.26
C GLU A 859 7.99 -16.74 -21.55
N LEU A 860 8.34 -16.78 -20.26
CA LEU A 860 8.29 -18.00 -19.45
C LEU A 860 7.41 -17.81 -18.20
N ALA A 861 6.67 -18.85 -17.84
CA ALA A 861 5.93 -18.95 -16.60
C ALA A 861 6.36 -20.20 -15.84
N ALA A 862 6.48 -20.10 -14.53
CA ALA A 862 6.74 -21.28 -13.70
C ALA A 862 5.44 -22.04 -13.47
N VAL A 863 5.49 -23.37 -13.58
CA VAL A 863 4.36 -24.25 -13.33
C VAL A 863 4.75 -25.35 -12.37
N LYS A 864 3.79 -25.75 -11.54
CA LYS A 864 3.98 -26.81 -10.55
C LYS A 864 3.40 -28.12 -11.06
N ILE A 865 4.24 -29.15 -11.08
CA ILE A 865 3.87 -30.52 -11.47
C ILE A 865 4.48 -31.46 -10.43
N ALA A 866 3.67 -32.31 -9.80
CA ALA A 866 4.11 -33.32 -8.83
C ALA A 866 5.02 -32.74 -7.73
N ASN A 867 4.61 -31.59 -7.17
CA ASN A 867 5.32 -30.84 -6.13
C ASN A 867 6.67 -30.21 -6.49
N LYS A 868 7.09 -30.23 -7.76
CA LYS A 868 8.29 -29.53 -8.23
C LYS A 868 7.93 -28.43 -9.23
N TRP A 869 8.76 -27.40 -9.29
CA TRP A 869 8.61 -26.30 -10.23
C TRP A 869 9.46 -26.52 -11.48
N GLY A 870 8.84 -26.28 -12.63
CA GLY A 870 9.47 -26.17 -13.95
C GLY A 870 9.02 -24.89 -14.64
N TYR A 871 9.41 -24.69 -15.90
CA TYR A 871 9.02 -23.51 -16.68
C TYR A 871 8.45 -23.90 -18.04
N ILE A 872 7.36 -23.23 -18.41
CA ILE A 872 6.73 -23.34 -19.72
C ILE A 872 6.88 -22.04 -20.51
N ASN A 873 6.81 -22.13 -21.84
CA ASN A 873 6.68 -20.97 -22.70
C ASN A 873 5.21 -20.57 -22.92
N ILE A 874 4.99 -19.50 -23.68
CA ILE A 874 3.65 -18.95 -23.99
C ILE A 874 2.71 -19.92 -24.73
N THR A 875 3.22 -21.02 -25.30
CA THR A 875 2.40 -22.05 -25.95
C THR A 875 2.10 -23.23 -25.02
N GLY A 876 2.59 -23.19 -23.77
CA GLY A 876 2.44 -24.27 -22.79
C GLY A 876 3.48 -25.38 -22.91
N GLN A 877 4.48 -25.25 -23.79
CA GLN A 877 5.56 -26.23 -23.91
C GLN A 877 6.52 -26.09 -22.73
N LEU A 878 6.87 -27.23 -22.14
CA LEU A 878 7.83 -27.32 -21.05
C LEU A 878 9.25 -27.05 -21.58
N ILE A 879 9.85 -25.95 -21.13
CA ILE A 879 11.21 -25.53 -21.47
C ILE A 879 12.21 -26.02 -20.43
N ILE A 880 11.81 -26.01 -19.16
CA ILE A 880 12.64 -26.49 -18.05
C ILE A 880 11.81 -27.49 -17.25
N GLU A 881 12.26 -28.75 -17.24
CA GLU A 881 11.61 -29.84 -16.53
C GLU A 881 11.45 -29.55 -15.02
N PRO A 882 10.33 -29.94 -14.39
CA PRO A 882 10.09 -29.75 -12.97
C PRO A 882 11.14 -30.43 -12.11
N LYS A 883 11.96 -29.63 -11.41
CA LYS A 883 13.00 -30.13 -10.51
C LYS A 883 13.31 -29.22 -9.34
N PHE A 884 12.79 -27.99 -9.34
CA PHE A 884 13.11 -26.99 -8.31
C PHE A 884 12.11 -27.05 -7.16
N ASP A 885 12.59 -26.80 -5.94
CA ASP A 885 11.77 -26.71 -4.74
C ASP A 885 10.98 -25.40 -4.69
N ASN A 886 11.57 -24.34 -5.24
CA ASN A 886 10.98 -23.01 -5.35
C ASN A 886 11.57 -22.25 -6.54
N PHE A 887 10.93 -21.14 -6.91
CA PHE A 887 11.26 -20.39 -8.12
C PHE A 887 11.06 -18.88 -7.93
N ALA A 888 11.63 -18.10 -8.85
CA ALA A 888 11.23 -16.73 -9.12
C ALA A 888 11.02 -16.54 -10.63
N PRO A 889 10.21 -15.56 -11.06
CA PRO A 889 10.06 -15.22 -12.47
C PRO A 889 11.38 -14.78 -13.10
N PHE A 890 11.54 -15.03 -14.40
CA PHE A 890 12.70 -14.56 -15.17
C PHE A 890 12.74 -13.03 -15.20
N LYS A 891 13.90 -12.46 -14.87
CA LYS A 891 14.23 -11.05 -14.97
C LYS A 891 15.68 -10.89 -15.41
N GLU A 892 15.92 -10.05 -16.41
CA GLU A 892 17.23 -9.83 -17.01
C GLU A 892 17.91 -11.12 -17.49
N GLY A 893 17.12 -12.05 -18.06
CA GLY A 893 17.59 -13.33 -18.60
C GLY A 893 17.90 -14.41 -17.55
N LEU A 894 17.72 -14.13 -16.26
CA LEU A 894 17.96 -15.07 -15.16
C LEU A 894 16.71 -15.30 -14.31
N ALA A 895 16.57 -16.50 -13.77
CA ALA A 895 15.57 -16.82 -12.75
C ALA A 895 16.26 -17.39 -11.50
N ALA A 896 15.82 -16.95 -10.32
CA ALA A 896 16.23 -17.59 -9.08
C ALA A 896 15.47 -18.91 -8.91
N VAL A 897 16.18 -19.96 -8.51
CA VAL A 897 15.58 -21.28 -8.23
C VAL A 897 16.20 -21.88 -6.99
N LYS A 898 15.38 -22.63 -6.24
CA LYS A 898 15.81 -23.33 -5.02
C LYS A 898 16.01 -24.82 -5.31
N ILE A 899 17.16 -25.34 -4.91
CA ILE A 899 17.54 -26.75 -4.99
C ILE A 899 18.18 -27.13 -3.66
N ASP A 900 17.70 -28.19 -3.01
CA ASP A 900 18.26 -28.73 -1.76
C ASP A 900 18.45 -27.64 -0.70
N ASP A 901 17.40 -26.84 -0.52
CA ASP A 901 17.33 -25.70 0.40
C ASP A 901 18.28 -24.52 0.15
N LYS A 902 19.01 -24.50 -0.97
CA LYS A 902 19.84 -23.36 -1.38
C LYS A 902 19.33 -22.71 -2.66
N TRP A 903 19.50 -21.40 -2.76
CA TRP A 903 19.12 -20.61 -3.92
C TRP A 903 20.30 -20.34 -4.84
N GLY A 904 20.06 -20.46 -6.14
CA GLY A 904 20.98 -20.08 -7.22
C GLY A 904 20.22 -19.46 -8.39
N TYR A 905 20.91 -19.19 -9.50
CA TYR A 905 20.31 -18.59 -10.69
C TYR A 905 20.54 -19.44 -11.93
N ILE A 906 19.49 -19.58 -12.74
CA ILE A 906 19.52 -20.28 -14.02
C ILE A 906 19.22 -19.33 -15.17
N ASP A 907 19.72 -19.66 -16.35
CA ASP A 907 19.30 -19.02 -17.61
C ASP A 907 18.00 -19.65 -18.15
N LYS A 908 17.49 -19.11 -19.27
CA LYS A 908 16.27 -19.58 -19.94
C LYS A 908 16.35 -21.01 -20.48
N THR A 909 17.53 -21.63 -20.50
CA THR A 909 17.72 -23.05 -20.87
C THR A 909 17.68 -23.98 -19.67
N GLY A 910 17.62 -23.44 -18.45
CA GLY A 910 17.73 -24.19 -17.21
C GLY A 910 19.17 -24.51 -16.79
N THR A 911 20.16 -23.89 -17.43
CA THR A 911 21.58 -24.02 -17.07
C THR A 911 21.86 -23.15 -15.84
N SER A 912 22.51 -23.70 -14.82
CA SER A 912 22.95 -22.93 -13.65
C SER A 912 24.06 -21.95 -14.04
N ILE A 913 23.80 -20.67 -13.81
CA ILE A 913 24.71 -19.54 -14.05
C ILE A 913 25.40 -19.14 -12.76
N ILE A 914 24.64 -19.14 -11.65
CA ILE A 914 25.15 -18.99 -10.29
C ILE A 914 24.68 -20.23 -9.53
N PRO A 915 25.59 -21.05 -8.98
CA PRO A 915 25.23 -22.29 -8.31
C PRO A 915 24.37 -22.01 -7.07
N PRO A 916 23.53 -22.97 -6.64
CA PRO A 916 22.80 -22.86 -5.39
C PRO A 916 23.74 -22.79 -4.18
N GLU A 917 23.83 -21.60 -3.56
CA GLU A 917 24.68 -21.38 -2.39
C GLU A 917 24.07 -20.41 -1.36
N PHE A 918 23.10 -19.59 -1.77
CA PHE A 918 22.49 -18.58 -0.92
C PHE A 918 21.35 -19.14 -0.06
N GLU A 919 21.14 -18.54 1.11
CA GLU A 919 20.02 -18.87 2.01
C GLU A 919 18.69 -18.34 1.45
N GLU A 920 18.70 -17.12 0.93
CA GLU A 920 17.57 -16.43 0.32
C GLU A 920 18.06 -15.51 -0.79
N VAL A 921 17.22 -15.27 -1.80
CA VAL A 921 17.53 -14.36 -2.92
C VAL A 921 16.28 -13.62 -3.43
N LYS A 922 16.48 -12.56 -4.21
CA LYS A 922 15.45 -11.88 -5.00
C LYS A 922 15.78 -11.90 -6.50
N SER A 923 14.80 -11.62 -7.36
CA SER A 923 15.04 -11.48 -8.80
C SER A 923 15.99 -10.31 -9.09
N PHE A 924 16.73 -10.41 -10.20
CA PHE A 924 17.55 -9.31 -10.69
C PHE A 924 16.68 -8.12 -11.11
N TYR A 925 17.14 -6.92 -10.75
CA TYR A 925 16.58 -5.66 -11.21
C TYR A 925 17.70 -4.63 -11.31
N GLN A 926 17.78 -3.95 -12.45
CA GLN A 926 18.87 -3.02 -12.78
C GLN A 926 20.27 -3.62 -12.52
N ARG A 927 20.47 -4.88 -12.95
CA ARG A 927 21.73 -5.65 -12.86
C ARG A 927 22.14 -6.08 -11.45
N LEU A 928 21.34 -5.85 -10.42
CA LEU A 928 21.62 -6.29 -9.06
C LEU A 928 20.53 -7.24 -8.56
N ALA A 929 20.92 -8.20 -7.74
CA ALA A 929 19.99 -9.03 -7.00
C ALA A 929 20.40 -9.09 -5.53
N LEU A 930 19.39 -9.09 -4.66
CA LEU A 930 19.58 -9.22 -3.23
C LEU A 930 19.82 -10.70 -2.88
N VAL A 931 20.83 -10.98 -2.05
CA VAL A 931 21.18 -12.33 -1.58
C VAL A 931 21.48 -12.34 -0.09
N LYS A 932 21.19 -13.46 0.57
CA LYS A 932 21.44 -13.67 2.00
C LYS A 932 22.48 -14.76 2.22
N ILE A 933 23.49 -14.43 3.02
CA ILE A 933 24.61 -15.31 3.40
C ILE A 933 24.90 -15.09 4.89
N ASP A 934 24.97 -16.18 5.65
CA ASP A 934 25.23 -16.17 7.09
C ASP A 934 24.28 -15.24 7.86
N GLY A 935 22.99 -15.28 7.48
CA GLY A 935 21.95 -14.44 8.08
C GLY A 935 21.97 -12.96 7.70
N LYS A 936 22.92 -12.48 6.89
CA LYS A 936 23.04 -11.09 6.45
C LYS A 936 22.72 -10.92 4.98
N TRP A 937 22.11 -9.79 4.64
CA TRP A 937 21.80 -9.40 3.26
C TRP A 937 22.93 -8.60 2.61
N GLY A 938 23.17 -8.90 1.34
CA GLY A 938 24.08 -8.19 0.43
C GLY A 938 23.54 -8.24 -1.00
N TYR A 939 24.34 -7.80 -1.97
CA TYR A 939 23.92 -7.71 -3.37
C TYR A 939 24.95 -8.32 -4.31
N ILE A 940 24.46 -9.10 -5.27
CA ILE A 940 25.25 -9.63 -6.37
C ILE A 940 24.93 -8.93 -7.69
N ARG A 941 25.86 -8.97 -8.64
CA ARG A 941 25.64 -8.46 -9.99
C ARG A 941 25.20 -9.53 -10.99
N ASN A 942 24.38 -9.12 -11.95
CA ASN A 942 24.05 -9.94 -13.11
C ASN A 942 25.29 -10.05 -14.02
N ILE A 943 25.83 -11.26 -14.16
CA ILE A 943 27.06 -11.51 -14.93
C ILE A 943 26.82 -11.70 -16.43
N LEU A 944 25.57 -11.82 -16.89
CA LEU A 944 25.22 -11.92 -18.30
C LEU A 944 25.20 -10.54 -18.99
N LEU A 945 24.97 -9.46 -18.24
CA LEU A 945 24.91 -8.10 -18.75
C LEU A 945 26.25 -7.40 -18.54
N ARG A 946 26.90 -6.97 -19.63
CA ARG A 946 28.21 -6.30 -19.64
C ARG A 946 28.13 -4.79 -19.67
#